data_AF-A0A0C9ZCC7-F1
#
_entry.id   AF-A0A0C9ZCC7-F1
#
_cell.length_a   1.000
_cell.length_b   1.000
_cell.length_c   1.000
_cell.angle_alpha   90.00
_cell.angle_beta   90.00
_cell.angle_gamma   90.00
#
_symmetry.space_group_name_H-M   'P 1'
#
loop_
_entity.id
_entity.type
_entity.pdbx_description
1 polymer ?
#
loop_
_entity_poly.entity_id
_entity_poly.type
_entity_poly.pdbx_seq_one_letter_code
_entity_poly.pdbx_strand_id
1 'polypeptide(L)'
;MELLYKACCLTTHKHLPLHKIKKWNGKFFDQVTLKQLGLMVQVSHQDMVCHCPGCSHMDFVIIDVNGIHVANVNFCSSCTRRVLDHFLQLIWLSKVSAYEYYGTLEHLTDTTGINLPKSWYHAFLHMIHQFCHTKLFKRAGRASEQDGISTTKPGGLAMVCPACPQPGMNLPDDWKNTEPSKKFLYSLIIAIDVSFWLKNCTCSSGDKDPGVHTGLAYFVANGPYNKHVLWFAMQEDSMAHAETKFATGLCATGVGLCLFAQHEFCYCNMDYIFFSAICPFLFLTVVISYDITCQWKLNLTQRIDQLPNHLHVPLTVVASSFMFGIPKFHVPAHAALCAIPHSLNLMPGAGCTDGKAVEHNWSEINCVTNSTKEMGCGAWHDTIDNHIGHCNFRKLVGLGHLLHNRLRAAVTWHSHHCAVLDKFNLAINSSQRETWMTMLTVWEADKSEPNPYITTQSFPTEAKVCSQLAADDKSVAARGKLSIHKMSPSGFIALGLSIEEIQRSLKLDVLNESQLGQRHACSADICAIESQLREAQCHDALAKLHNYLHTHAHFIKCQNTNIQGQRANTCTKTLIDNLSSKISKVIQRYQVAHAAILTLHELRLLQSEDICGPTASASVSKSQHKALRHGLGEGYQMTSWIWASLCVEWAKACAHAACWSEEVKLLEEEMWHTN
;
A
#
# COMPACT_ATOMS: atom_id res chain seq x y z
N MET A 1 45.66 9.07 54.02
CA MET A 1 45.22 7.74 54.48
C MET A 1 44.00 7.99 55.35
N GLU A 2 42.80 7.69 54.85
CA GLU A 2 41.56 7.95 55.58
C GLU A 2 41.24 6.78 56.51
N LEU A 3 40.85 7.07 57.75
CA LEU A 3 40.41 6.09 58.73
C LEU A 3 38.89 6.07 58.74
N LEU A 4 38.30 4.95 58.36
CA LEU A 4 36.86 4.77 58.24
C LEU A 4 36.38 3.64 59.16
N TYR A 5 35.20 3.82 59.76
CA TYR A 5 34.47 2.71 60.36
C TYR A 5 34.10 1.68 59.27
N LYS A 6 33.95 0.40 59.66
CA LYS A 6 33.65 -0.71 58.73
C LYS A 6 32.50 -0.38 57.76
N ALA A 7 31.40 0.17 58.25
CA ALA A 7 30.24 0.53 57.43
C ALA A 7 30.59 1.61 56.40
N CYS A 8 31.22 2.71 56.83
CA CYS A 8 31.67 3.79 55.94
C CYS A 8 32.69 3.29 54.91
N CYS A 9 33.58 2.37 55.30
CA CYS A 9 34.54 1.74 54.41
C CYS A 9 33.83 0.95 53.30
N LEU A 10 32.82 0.15 53.64
CA LEU A 10 32.02 -0.61 52.64
C LEU A 10 31.24 0.32 51.71
N THR A 11 30.64 1.40 52.22
CA THR A 11 29.92 2.39 51.40
C THR A 11 30.86 3.10 50.44
N THR A 12 32.01 3.56 50.92
CA THR A 12 33.01 4.27 50.10
C THR A 12 33.58 3.37 49.01
N HIS A 13 33.78 2.09 49.29
CA HIS A 13 34.37 1.13 48.37
C HIS A 13 33.35 0.34 47.55
N LYS A 14 32.06 0.71 47.59
CA LYS A 14 30.99 0.04 46.81
C LYS A 14 31.31 0.00 45.31
N HIS A 15 31.94 1.04 44.77
CA HIS A 15 32.32 1.15 43.35
C HIS A 15 33.79 0.82 43.08
N LEU A 16 34.54 0.45 44.12
CA LEU A 16 35.98 0.16 44.07
C LEU A 16 36.26 -1.20 44.71
N PRO A 17 35.65 -2.29 44.20
CA PRO A 17 35.65 -3.60 44.87
C PRO A 17 37.02 -4.28 44.92
N LEU A 18 37.99 -3.77 44.16
CA LEU A 18 39.36 -4.30 44.04
C LEU A 18 40.38 -3.46 44.82
N HIS A 19 39.95 -2.44 45.57
CA HIS A 19 40.84 -1.65 46.41
C HIS A 19 41.44 -2.46 47.55
N LYS A 20 42.75 -2.32 47.74
CA LYS A 20 43.49 -2.94 48.85
C LYS A 20 43.31 -2.08 50.09
N ILE A 21 42.79 -2.68 51.16
CA ILE A 21 42.53 -1.99 52.43
C ILE A 21 43.26 -2.67 53.58
N LYS A 22 43.43 -1.95 54.68
CA LYS A 22 44.00 -2.49 55.93
C LYS A 22 43.05 -2.25 57.09
N LYS A 23 42.95 -3.22 58.01
CA LYS A 23 42.11 -3.14 59.22
C LYS A 23 43.00 -3.10 60.46
N TRP A 24 42.71 -2.17 61.37
CA TRP A 24 43.35 -2.14 62.68
C TRP A 24 42.91 -3.35 63.51
N ASN A 25 43.87 -4.14 63.99
CA ASN A 25 43.62 -5.34 64.82
C ASN A 25 43.84 -5.10 66.33
N GLY A 26 44.08 -3.85 66.73
CA GLY A 26 44.45 -3.49 68.11
C GLY A 26 45.95 -3.25 68.31
N LYS A 27 46.81 -3.72 67.40
CA LYS A 27 48.28 -3.56 67.46
C LYS A 27 48.86 -2.92 66.21
N PHE A 28 48.42 -3.33 65.03
CA PHE A 28 48.86 -2.79 63.74
C PHE A 28 47.74 -2.88 62.69
N PHE A 29 47.98 -2.28 61.52
CA PHE A 29 47.10 -2.38 60.36
C PHE A 29 47.43 -3.62 59.52
N ASP A 30 46.58 -4.63 59.60
CA ASP A 30 46.71 -5.87 58.84
C ASP A 30 45.99 -5.78 57.49
N GLN A 31 46.48 -6.45 56.45
CA GLN A 31 45.79 -6.46 55.16
C GLN A 31 44.48 -7.25 55.27
N VAL A 32 43.40 -6.69 54.73
CA VAL A 32 42.09 -7.35 54.68
C VAL A 32 41.49 -7.14 53.30
N THR A 33 40.73 -8.12 52.82
CA THR A 33 39.98 -7.94 51.56
C THR A 33 38.62 -7.32 51.85
N LEU A 34 38.07 -6.60 50.87
CA LEU A 34 36.70 -6.08 50.95
C LEU A 34 35.68 -7.23 51.11
N LYS A 35 35.95 -8.40 50.53
CA LYS A 35 35.20 -9.65 50.78
C LYS A 35 35.16 -10.03 52.25
N GLN A 36 36.31 -10.05 52.94
CA GLN A 36 36.40 -10.37 54.37
C GLN A 36 35.68 -9.34 55.25
N LEU A 37 35.55 -8.09 54.79
CA LEU A 37 34.70 -7.10 55.44
C LEU A 37 33.20 -7.29 55.14
N GLY A 38 32.84 -8.14 54.19
CA GLY A 38 31.45 -8.44 53.81
C GLY A 38 30.95 -7.65 52.60
N LEU A 39 31.83 -7.08 51.78
CA LEU A 39 31.41 -6.44 50.52
C LEU A 39 30.86 -7.50 49.56
N MET A 40 29.66 -7.23 49.05
CA MET A 40 29.00 -8.03 48.03
C MET A 40 28.83 -7.18 46.79
N VAL A 41 29.46 -7.60 45.69
CA VAL A 41 29.44 -6.88 44.41
C VAL A 41 28.24 -7.36 43.62
N GLN A 42 27.37 -6.43 43.24
CA GLN A 42 26.22 -6.74 42.42
C GLN A 42 26.50 -6.35 40.98
N VAL A 43 26.61 -7.35 40.10
CA VAL A 43 26.91 -7.14 38.69
C VAL A 43 25.62 -6.81 37.93
N SER A 44 25.71 -5.97 36.91
CA SER A 44 24.61 -5.58 36.01
C SER A 44 23.57 -4.58 36.55
N HIS A 45 23.84 -3.89 37.65
CA HIS A 45 22.87 -2.95 38.27
C HIS A 45 23.40 -1.55 38.59
N GLN A 46 24.64 -1.23 38.21
CA GLN A 46 25.31 0.03 38.58
C GLN A 46 25.16 0.27 40.10
N ASP A 47 24.22 1.14 40.50
CA ASP A 47 24.04 1.58 41.89
C ASP A 47 22.76 1.06 42.56
N MET A 48 21.85 0.48 41.78
CA MET A 48 20.53 0.01 42.24
C MET A 48 20.64 -1.33 42.96
N VAL A 49 19.87 -1.49 44.04
CA VAL A 49 19.77 -2.79 44.73
C VAL A 49 18.94 -3.74 43.87
N CYS A 50 19.49 -4.93 43.58
CA CYS A 50 18.76 -5.96 42.88
C CYS A 50 17.73 -6.52 43.85
N HIS A 51 16.46 -6.47 43.47
CA HIS A 51 15.38 -7.05 44.26
C HIS A 51 15.23 -8.57 44.00
N CYS A 52 15.99 -9.11 43.03
CA CYS A 52 16.03 -10.53 42.69
C CYS A 52 17.48 -10.98 42.43
N PRO A 53 18.35 -10.99 43.46
CA PRO A 53 19.70 -11.48 43.30
C PRO A 53 19.66 -13.00 43.05
N GLY A 54 20.30 -13.44 41.96
CA GLY A 54 20.52 -14.85 41.67
C GLY A 54 21.57 -15.46 42.61
N CYS A 55 21.89 -16.74 42.42
CA CYS A 55 22.86 -17.46 43.26
C CYS A 55 24.18 -16.69 43.37
N SER A 56 24.59 -16.43 44.61
CA SER A 56 25.85 -15.75 44.95
C SER A 56 27.04 -16.67 44.68
N HIS A 57 28.01 -16.21 43.90
CA HIS A 57 29.32 -16.87 43.82
C HIS A 57 30.20 -16.32 44.95
N MET A 58 30.43 -17.15 45.97
CA MET A 58 31.15 -16.74 47.19
C MET A 58 32.68 -16.72 47.05
N ASP A 59 33.22 -17.02 45.88
CA ASP A 59 34.67 -17.07 45.61
C ASP A 59 34.99 -16.64 44.17
N PHE A 60 34.35 -15.58 43.69
CA PHE A 60 34.58 -15.11 42.32
C PHE A 60 35.98 -14.51 42.18
N VAL A 61 36.82 -15.09 41.32
CA VAL A 61 38.19 -14.65 41.09
C VAL A 61 38.22 -13.58 40.01
N ILE A 62 38.75 -12.40 40.34
CA ILE A 62 38.90 -11.26 39.43
C ILE A 62 40.40 -11.02 39.23
N ILE A 63 40.84 -11.03 37.97
CA ILE A 63 42.22 -10.71 37.60
C ILE A 63 42.23 -9.29 37.05
N ASP A 64 42.92 -8.38 37.75
CA ASP A 64 43.07 -6.98 37.39
C ASP A 64 44.56 -6.60 37.32
N VAL A 65 44.87 -5.46 36.71
CA VAL A 65 46.24 -4.91 36.65
C VAL A 65 46.87 -4.73 38.04
N ASN A 66 46.06 -4.59 39.10
CA ASN A 66 46.51 -4.43 40.47
C ASN A 66 46.62 -5.76 41.27
N GLY A 67 46.29 -6.91 40.65
CA GLY A 67 46.46 -8.25 41.21
C GLY A 67 45.25 -9.19 41.04
N ILE A 68 45.34 -10.36 41.67
CA ILE A 68 44.24 -11.34 41.74
C ILE A 68 43.43 -11.07 43.01
N HIS A 69 42.11 -10.93 42.85
CA HIS A 69 41.16 -10.67 43.93
C HIS A 69 40.12 -11.76 44.02
N VAL A 70 39.62 -12.01 45.22
CA VAL A 70 38.46 -12.89 45.45
C VAL A 70 37.34 -12.03 46.03
N ALA A 71 36.21 -11.98 45.33
CA ALA A 71 35.04 -11.18 45.70
C ALA A 71 33.79 -12.05 45.82
N ASN A 72 32.86 -11.62 46.67
CA ASN A 72 31.50 -12.16 46.68
C ASN A 72 30.71 -11.43 45.59
N VAL A 73 30.21 -12.16 44.61
CA VAL A 73 29.48 -11.58 43.47
C VAL A 73 28.05 -12.12 43.40
N ASN A 74 27.09 -11.21 43.32
CA ASN A 74 25.72 -11.52 42.96
C ASN A 74 25.46 -11.15 41.50
N PHE A 75 25.01 -12.13 40.73
CA PHE A 75 24.43 -11.88 39.42
C PHE A 75 22.95 -11.60 39.56
N CYS A 76 22.43 -10.72 38.72
CA CYS A 76 20.99 -10.53 38.59
C CYS A 76 20.36 -11.76 37.92
N SER A 77 19.32 -12.35 38.52
CA SER A 77 18.51 -13.39 37.88
C SER A 77 17.29 -12.83 37.13
N SER A 78 17.24 -11.52 36.86
CA SER A 78 16.13 -10.87 36.15
C SER A 78 16.54 -10.48 34.72
N CYS A 79 15.55 -10.45 33.82
CA CYS A 79 15.76 -9.93 32.47
C CYS A 79 16.05 -8.43 32.52
N THR A 80 17.19 -8.02 31.96
CA THR A 80 17.53 -6.60 31.94
C THR A 80 16.67 -5.87 30.91
N ARG A 81 16.35 -4.61 31.23
CA ARG A 81 15.67 -3.71 30.30
C ARG A 81 16.36 -3.63 28.94
N ARG A 82 17.69 -3.71 28.93
CA ARG A 82 18.52 -3.67 27.72
C ARG A 82 18.21 -4.82 26.76
N VAL A 83 17.99 -6.03 27.27
CA VAL A 83 17.62 -7.19 26.44
C VAL A 83 16.25 -6.97 25.79
N LEU A 84 15.28 -6.48 26.56
CA LEU A 84 13.95 -6.19 26.05
C LEU A 84 13.95 -5.06 24.99
N ASP A 85 14.64 -3.94 25.24
CA ASP A 85 14.75 -2.86 24.25
C ASP A 85 15.53 -3.34 23.00
N HIS A 86 16.58 -4.16 23.16
CA HIS A 86 17.33 -4.71 22.03
C HIS A 86 16.47 -5.66 21.18
N PHE A 87 15.75 -6.58 21.81
CA PHE A 87 14.81 -7.45 21.11
C PHE A 87 13.74 -6.66 20.36
N LEU A 88 13.16 -5.62 20.97
CA LEU A 88 12.17 -4.76 20.31
C LEU A 88 12.72 -4.09 19.03
N GLN A 89 13.98 -3.65 19.02
CA GLN A 89 14.57 -3.11 17.79
C GLN A 89 14.71 -4.18 16.70
N LEU A 90 15.15 -5.39 17.07
CA LEU A 90 15.35 -6.48 16.12
C LEU A 90 14.05 -7.05 15.56
N ILE A 91 13.01 -7.19 16.38
CA ILE A 91 11.69 -7.61 15.89
C ILE A 91 11.13 -6.55 14.95
N TRP A 92 11.27 -5.25 15.24
CA TRP A 92 10.74 -4.20 14.37
C TRP A 92 11.50 -4.02 13.07
N LEU A 93 12.83 -4.05 13.09
CA LEU A 93 13.67 -3.75 11.91
C LEU A 93 14.05 -5.00 11.12
N SER A 94 14.43 -6.07 11.81
CA SER A 94 14.93 -7.30 11.21
C SER A 94 13.92 -8.44 11.24
N LYS A 95 12.75 -8.23 11.86
CA LYS A 95 11.65 -9.20 11.95
C LYS A 95 12.07 -10.53 12.58
N VAL A 96 13.07 -10.48 13.46
CA VAL A 96 13.58 -11.65 14.18
C VAL A 96 12.51 -12.17 15.14
N SER A 97 12.23 -13.47 15.09
CA SER A 97 11.28 -14.08 16.02
C SER A 97 11.83 -14.15 17.44
N ALA A 98 10.95 -14.18 18.45
CA ALA A 98 11.37 -14.36 19.84
C ALA A 98 12.16 -15.66 20.04
N TYR A 99 11.80 -16.71 19.30
CA TYR A 99 12.49 -18.00 19.32
C TYR A 99 13.94 -17.89 18.83
N GLU A 100 14.16 -17.32 17.63
CA GLU A 100 15.50 -17.14 17.06
C GLU A 100 16.36 -16.21 17.92
N TYR A 101 15.78 -15.14 18.46
CA TYR A 101 16.50 -14.24 19.35
C TYR A 101 16.92 -14.93 20.65
N TYR A 102 16.01 -15.68 21.29
CA TYR A 102 16.34 -16.40 22.51
C TYR A 102 17.38 -17.50 22.25
N GLY A 103 17.25 -18.24 21.15
CA GLY A 103 18.26 -19.20 20.70
C GLY A 103 19.62 -18.53 20.44
N THR A 104 19.63 -17.30 19.93
CA THR A 104 20.87 -16.51 19.79
C THR A 104 21.51 -16.22 21.15
N LEU A 105 20.71 -15.89 22.18
CA LEU A 105 21.22 -15.70 23.54
C LEU A 105 21.80 -17.00 24.13
N GLU A 106 21.17 -18.15 23.85
CA GLU A 106 21.69 -19.46 24.24
C GLU A 106 23.05 -19.74 23.57
N HIS A 107 23.16 -19.54 22.25
CA HIS A 107 24.43 -19.75 21.52
C HIS A 107 25.53 -18.76 21.92
N LEU A 108 25.18 -17.54 22.33
CA LEU A 108 26.15 -16.59 22.90
C LEU A 108 26.63 -17.02 24.30
N THR A 109 25.82 -17.81 25.01
CA THR A 109 26.17 -18.36 26.33
C THR A 109 27.06 -19.59 26.18
N ASP A 110 26.67 -20.51 25.31
CA ASP A 110 27.46 -21.68 24.93
C ASP A 110 27.12 -22.08 23.49
N THR A 111 28.02 -21.78 22.56
CA THR A 111 27.85 -22.08 21.14
C THR A 111 27.69 -23.59 20.87
N THR A 112 28.12 -24.45 21.78
CA THR A 112 28.01 -25.91 21.64
C THR A 112 26.63 -26.44 22.03
N GLY A 113 25.86 -25.67 22.81
CA GLY A 113 24.56 -26.09 23.35
C GLY A 113 24.64 -27.13 24.47
N ILE A 114 25.84 -27.50 24.94
CA ILE A 114 26.04 -28.62 25.88
C ILE A 114 25.77 -28.18 27.32
N ASN A 115 26.27 -27.02 27.72
CA ASN A 115 26.18 -26.50 29.08
C ASN A 115 25.20 -25.32 29.19
N LEU A 116 24.07 -25.42 28.49
CA LEU A 116 23.04 -24.40 28.56
C LEU A 116 22.30 -24.44 29.91
N PRO A 117 22.04 -23.27 30.52
CA PRO A 117 21.18 -23.20 31.69
C PRO A 117 19.74 -23.56 31.32
N LYS A 118 18.90 -23.83 32.34
CA LYS A 118 17.45 -24.04 32.14
C LYS A 118 16.86 -22.91 31.30
N SER A 119 16.12 -23.25 30.25
CA SER A 119 15.48 -22.27 29.39
C SER A 119 14.40 -21.46 30.14
N TRP A 120 14.47 -20.14 29.99
CA TRP A 120 13.49 -19.17 30.48
C TRP A 120 12.68 -18.57 29.32
N TYR A 121 12.63 -19.25 28.17
CA TYR A 121 11.97 -18.76 26.95
C TYR A 121 10.51 -18.33 27.18
N HIS A 122 9.70 -19.14 27.87
CA HIS A 122 8.30 -18.77 28.15
C HIS A 122 8.18 -17.54 29.05
N ALA A 123 9.06 -17.40 30.03
CA ALA A 123 9.11 -16.18 30.85
C ALA A 123 9.52 -14.97 30.00
N PHE A 124 10.46 -15.15 29.06
CA PHE A 124 10.85 -14.12 28.10
C PHE A 124 9.68 -13.67 27.22
N LEU A 125 8.87 -14.60 26.71
CA LEU A 125 7.66 -14.27 25.96
C LEU A 125 6.69 -13.41 26.78
N HIS A 126 6.39 -13.80 28.02
CA HIS A 126 5.52 -13.02 28.90
C HIS A 126 6.08 -11.62 29.18
N MET A 127 7.38 -11.52 29.45
CA MET A 127 8.04 -10.23 29.69
C MET A 127 7.98 -9.32 28.47
N ILE A 128 8.22 -9.84 27.25
CA ILE A 128 8.08 -9.07 26.02
C ILE A 128 6.65 -8.58 25.87
N HIS A 129 5.67 -9.45 26.10
CA HIS A 129 4.26 -9.14 25.89
C HIS A 129 3.79 -7.99 26.79
N GLN A 130 4.08 -8.09 28.09
CA GLN A 130 3.84 -7.00 29.06
C GLN A 130 4.61 -5.74 28.67
N PHE A 131 5.83 -5.92 28.19
CA PHE A 131 6.68 -4.80 27.83
C PHE A 131 6.17 -4.05 26.59
N CYS A 132 5.73 -4.74 25.53
CA CYS A 132 5.06 -4.16 24.37
C CYS A 132 3.81 -3.39 24.78
N HIS A 133 2.97 -4.00 25.64
CA HIS A 133 1.78 -3.36 26.17
C HIS A 133 2.10 -2.03 26.88
N THR A 134 3.06 -2.01 27.81
CA THR A 134 3.46 -0.75 28.48
C THR A 134 4.01 0.30 27.50
N LYS A 135 4.71 -0.12 26.44
CA LYS A 135 5.21 0.78 25.40
C LYS A 135 4.08 1.42 24.59
N LEU A 136 3.01 0.69 24.29
CA LEU A 136 1.83 1.24 23.61
C LEU A 136 1.14 2.32 24.44
N PHE A 137 0.88 2.05 25.73
CA PHE A 137 0.31 3.08 26.64
C PHE A 137 1.20 4.31 26.79
N LYS A 138 2.53 4.11 26.81
CA LYS A 138 3.49 5.23 26.84
C LYS A 138 3.44 6.05 25.54
N ARG A 139 3.37 5.40 24.38
CA ARG A 139 3.27 6.08 23.07
C ARG A 139 1.97 6.85 22.92
N ALA A 140 0.86 6.28 23.37
CA ALA A 140 -0.45 6.92 23.33
C ALA A 140 -0.63 8.03 24.38
N GLY A 141 0.38 8.32 25.21
CA GLY A 141 0.30 9.34 26.26
C GLY A 141 -0.57 8.96 27.47
N ARG A 142 -1.33 7.87 27.40
CA ARG A 142 -2.27 7.38 28.43
C ARG A 142 -1.60 7.10 29.78
N ALA A 143 -0.29 6.80 29.79
CA ALA A 143 0.46 6.61 31.04
C ALA A 143 0.63 7.90 31.87
N SER A 144 0.43 9.08 31.26
CA SER A 144 0.57 10.39 31.92
C SER A 144 -0.76 10.97 32.41
N GLU A 145 -1.87 10.32 32.06
CA GLU A 145 -3.22 10.74 32.43
C GLU A 145 -3.66 10.00 33.69
N GLN A 146 -4.33 10.71 34.60
CA GLN A 146 -4.88 10.09 35.80
C GLN A 146 -5.90 9.03 35.40
N ASP A 147 -5.75 7.82 35.92
CA ASP A 147 -6.56 6.64 35.56
C ASP A 147 -6.55 6.34 34.05
N GLY A 148 -5.52 6.80 33.32
CA GLY A 148 -5.46 6.71 31.87
C GLY A 148 -5.49 5.27 31.36
N ILE A 149 -4.96 4.31 32.12
CA ILE A 149 -4.97 2.89 31.76
C ILE A 149 -6.39 2.30 31.80
N SER A 150 -7.11 2.51 32.90
CA SER A 150 -8.46 1.95 33.11
C SER A 150 -9.53 2.66 32.28
N THR A 151 -9.29 3.91 31.91
CA THR A 151 -10.23 4.75 31.14
C THR A 151 -9.98 4.75 29.63
N THR A 152 -8.96 4.03 29.13
CA THR A 152 -8.68 3.94 27.68
C THR A 152 -9.87 3.33 26.95
N LYS A 153 -10.44 4.11 26.01
CA LYS A 153 -11.54 3.69 25.14
C LYS A 153 -11.03 2.78 24.01
N PRO A 154 -11.92 2.03 23.33
CA PRO A 154 -11.55 1.31 22.11
C PRO A 154 -10.85 2.22 21.10
N GLY A 155 -9.76 1.74 20.51
CA GLY A 155 -8.90 2.54 19.62
C GLY A 155 -8.05 3.63 20.30
N GLY A 156 -8.16 3.83 21.62
CA GLY A 156 -7.46 4.88 22.36
C GLY A 156 -5.93 4.73 22.47
N LEU A 157 -5.37 3.60 22.04
CA LEU A 157 -3.93 3.37 21.92
C LEU A 157 -3.42 3.54 20.47
N ALA A 158 -4.31 3.69 19.50
CA ALA A 158 -3.92 3.97 18.12
C ALA A 158 -3.40 5.41 18.03
N MET A 159 -2.19 5.57 17.49
CA MET A 159 -1.60 6.90 17.30
C MET A 159 -2.41 7.71 16.29
N VAL A 160 -2.83 8.91 16.69
CA VAL A 160 -3.53 9.87 15.83
C VAL A 160 -2.53 10.57 14.90
N CYS A 161 -2.90 10.76 13.64
CA CYS A 161 -2.10 11.56 12.71
C CYS A 161 -2.36 13.06 12.95
N PRO A 162 -1.35 13.87 13.32
CA PRO A 162 -1.56 15.30 13.56
C PRO A 162 -1.78 16.11 12.28
N ALA A 163 -1.39 15.61 11.11
CA ALA A 163 -1.64 16.27 9.82
C ALA A 163 -3.07 16.06 9.30
N CYS A 164 -3.74 14.99 9.72
CA CYS A 164 -5.12 14.74 9.31
C CYS A 164 -6.07 15.74 9.98
N PRO A 165 -7.17 16.14 9.31
CA PRO A 165 -8.18 17.02 9.89
C PRO A 165 -8.87 16.39 11.11
N GLN A 166 -8.84 17.08 12.24
CA GLN A 166 -9.38 16.66 13.54
C GLN A 166 -10.24 17.79 14.13
N PRO A 167 -11.58 17.73 13.97
CA PRO A 167 -12.48 18.74 14.52
C PRO A 167 -12.27 18.98 16.01
N GLY A 168 -12.13 20.25 16.40
CA GLY A 168 -11.89 20.65 17.80
C GLY A 168 -10.47 20.41 18.33
N MET A 169 -9.55 19.91 17.49
CA MET A 169 -8.12 19.82 17.81
C MET A 169 -7.26 20.70 16.91
N ASN A 170 -7.33 20.50 15.58
CA ASN A 170 -6.47 21.20 14.62
C ASN A 170 -7.25 21.84 13.46
N LEU A 171 -8.57 21.99 13.57
CA LEU A 171 -9.40 22.70 12.59
C LEU A 171 -9.91 24.03 13.15
N PRO A 172 -10.03 25.10 12.33
CA PRO A 172 -10.64 26.38 12.74
C PRO A 172 -12.10 26.22 13.17
N ASP A 173 -12.60 26.96 14.15
CA ASP A 173 -13.98 26.78 14.67
C ASP A 173 -15.08 26.90 13.61
N ASP A 174 -14.86 27.70 12.57
CA ASP A 174 -15.78 27.96 11.46
C ASP A 174 -15.55 27.05 10.23
N TRP A 175 -14.74 26.00 10.34
CA TRP A 175 -14.38 25.11 9.22
C TRP A 175 -15.59 24.55 8.45
N LYS A 176 -16.74 24.37 9.12
CA LYS A 176 -18.00 23.89 8.50
C LYS A 176 -18.62 24.87 7.50
N ASN A 177 -18.39 26.17 7.69
CA ASN A 177 -18.94 27.25 6.86
C ASN A 177 -18.04 27.59 5.67
N THR A 178 -16.95 26.83 5.50
CA THR A 178 -15.99 27.03 4.42
C THR A 178 -16.64 26.91 3.05
N GLU A 179 -16.23 27.80 2.16
CA GLU A 179 -16.65 27.83 0.77
C GLU A 179 -16.51 26.43 0.12
N PRO A 180 -17.49 25.96 -0.70
CA PRO A 180 -17.43 24.65 -1.33
C PRO A 180 -16.11 24.36 -2.07
N SER A 181 -15.51 25.39 -2.69
CA SER A 181 -14.24 25.31 -3.41
C SER A 181 -13.03 25.03 -2.53
N LYS A 182 -13.14 25.21 -1.20
CA LYS A 182 -12.06 25.01 -0.22
C LYS A 182 -12.34 23.87 0.77
N LYS A 183 -13.53 23.25 0.71
CA LYS A 183 -13.88 22.12 1.60
C LYS A 183 -12.88 20.96 1.51
N PHE A 184 -12.21 20.80 0.37
CA PHE A 184 -11.20 19.77 0.19
C PHE A 184 -10.02 19.88 1.16
N LEU A 185 -9.73 21.06 1.71
CA LEU A 185 -8.69 21.26 2.72
C LEU A 185 -8.96 20.48 4.02
N TYR A 186 -10.24 20.23 4.30
CA TYR A 186 -10.69 19.47 5.47
C TYR A 186 -11.21 18.09 5.08
N SER A 187 -10.84 17.59 3.91
CA SER A 187 -11.18 16.23 3.47
C SER A 187 -10.27 15.19 4.13
N LEU A 188 -10.87 14.06 4.48
CA LEU A 188 -10.17 12.89 4.98
C LEU A 188 -10.03 11.86 3.86
N ILE A 189 -8.79 11.55 3.44
CA ILE A 189 -8.56 10.53 2.41
C ILE A 189 -8.23 9.21 3.08
N ILE A 190 -9.04 8.18 2.81
CA ILE A 190 -8.96 6.84 3.39
C ILE A 190 -8.69 5.84 2.27
N ALA A 191 -7.72 4.95 2.43
CA ALA A 191 -7.52 3.79 1.58
C ALA A 191 -7.88 2.52 2.35
N ILE A 192 -8.58 1.60 1.70
CA ILE A 192 -8.98 0.31 2.26
C ILE A 192 -8.49 -0.83 1.37
N ASP A 193 -8.03 -1.92 1.97
CA ASP A 193 -7.59 -3.14 1.27
C ASP A 193 -7.55 -4.35 2.22
N VAL A 194 -7.40 -5.57 1.69
CA VAL A 194 -7.32 -6.82 2.45
C VAL A 194 -6.07 -7.60 2.06
N SER A 195 -5.21 -7.89 3.06
CA SER A 195 -4.10 -8.82 2.87
C SER A 195 -4.53 -10.25 3.16
N PHE A 196 -4.48 -11.10 2.13
CA PHE A 196 -4.66 -12.55 2.25
C PHE A 196 -3.37 -13.29 2.67
N TRP A 197 -2.27 -12.57 2.87
CA TRP A 197 -1.01 -13.15 3.34
C TRP A 197 -1.04 -13.35 4.84
N LEU A 198 -1.60 -12.40 5.60
CA LEU A 198 -1.72 -12.44 7.06
C LEU A 198 -2.77 -13.47 7.51
N LYS A 199 -2.33 -14.72 7.59
CA LYS A 199 -3.10 -15.86 8.09
C LYS A 199 -2.70 -16.18 9.52
N ASN A 200 -3.65 -16.62 10.32
CA ASN A 200 -3.39 -17.15 11.66
C ASN A 200 -4.03 -18.55 11.79
N CYS A 201 -3.24 -19.51 12.26
CA CYS A 201 -3.66 -20.88 12.49
C CYS A 201 -4.49 -20.97 13.77
N THR A 202 -5.41 -21.93 13.84
CA THR A 202 -6.20 -22.19 15.05
C THR A 202 -5.36 -22.94 16.08
N CYS A 203 -4.42 -22.23 16.71
CA CYS A 203 -3.48 -22.79 17.70
C CYS A 203 -3.96 -22.63 19.15
N SER A 204 -4.87 -21.68 19.41
CA SER A 204 -5.42 -21.37 20.74
C SER A 204 -6.86 -20.85 20.62
N SER A 205 -7.52 -20.62 21.76
CA SER A 205 -8.82 -19.94 21.85
C SER A 205 -8.69 -18.60 22.56
N GLY A 206 -9.66 -17.70 22.33
CA GLY A 206 -9.71 -16.40 23.02
C GLY A 206 -9.77 -16.51 24.55
N ASP A 207 -10.31 -17.61 25.09
CA ASP A 207 -10.32 -17.82 26.55
C ASP A 207 -8.95 -18.20 27.10
N LYS A 208 -8.13 -18.89 26.31
CA LYS A 208 -6.76 -19.30 26.69
C LYS A 208 -5.73 -18.21 26.40
N ASP A 209 -6.01 -17.37 25.41
CA ASP A 209 -5.15 -16.27 24.97
C ASP A 209 -6.01 -15.05 24.57
N PRO A 210 -6.53 -14.28 25.55
CA PRO A 210 -7.49 -13.19 25.32
C PRO A 210 -6.89 -11.94 24.66
N GLY A 211 -5.56 -11.85 24.59
CA GLY A 211 -4.84 -10.62 24.25
C GLY A 211 -4.94 -9.59 25.38
N VAL A 212 -3.89 -8.81 25.57
CA VAL A 212 -3.74 -7.89 26.70
C VAL A 212 -4.36 -6.53 26.38
N HIS A 213 -4.44 -6.16 25.09
CA HIS A 213 -5.02 -4.88 24.66
C HIS A 213 -5.84 -4.97 23.36
N THR A 214 -6.26 -6.16 22.96
CA THR A 214 -7.15 -6.35 21.80
C THR A 214 -8.37 -5.43 21.89
N GLY A 215 -8.61 -4.63 20.85
CA GLY A 215 -9.70 -3.65 20.81
C GLY A 215 -9.33 -2.25 21.30
N LEU A 216 -8.19 -2.08 21.98
CA LEU A 216 -7.73 -0.77 22.47
C LEU A 216 -6.79 -0.06 21.49
N ALA A 217 -6.15 -0.78 20.56
CA ALA A 217 -5.22 -0.22 19.57
C ALA A 217 -5.78 -0.30 18.13
N TYR A 218 -5.14 -1.02 17.21
CA TYR A 218 -5.49 -1.01 15.79
C TYR A 218 -6.50 -2.11 15.43
N PHE A 219 -6.48 -3.24 16.14
CA PHE A 219 -7.55 -4.24 16.05
C PHE A 219 -8.83 -3.78 16.75
N VAL A 220 -9.98 -4.07 16.13
CA VAL A 220 -11.29 -3.93 16.75
C VAL A 220 -11.51 -4.98 17.84
N ALA A 221 -12.45 -4.73 18.76
CA ALA A 221 -12.76 -5.67 19.82
C ALA A 221 -13.36 -6.98 19.26
N ASN A 222 -12.79 -8.12 19.65
CA ASN A 222 -13.19 -9.44 19.15
C ASN A 222 -14.66 -9.78 19.38
N GLY A 223 -15.23 -9.46 20.54
CA GLY A 223 -16.58 -9.87 20.90
C GLY A 223 -17.67 -9.35 19.94
N PRO A 224 -17.84 -8.02 19.80
CA PRO A 224 -18.78 -7.43 18.85
C PRO A 224 -18.53 -7.84 17.40
N TYR A 225 -17.25 -7.91 17.01
CA TYR A 225 -16.83 -8.25 15.67
C TYR A 225 -17.17 -9.70 15.29
N ASN A 226 -16.85 -10.67 16.14
CA ASN A 226 -17.15 -12.08 15.90
C ASN A 226 -18.66 -12.34 15.81
N LYS A 227 -19.47 -11.64 16.62
CA LYS A 227 -20.94 -11.70 16.51
C LYS A 227 -21.44 -11.23 15.15
N HIS A 228 -20.87 -10.14 14.64
CA HIS A 228 -21.19 -9.61 13.32
C HIS A 228 -20.82 -10.61 12.22
N VAL A 229 -19.60 -11.18 12.25
CA VAL A 229 -19.15 -12.18 11.26
C VAL A 229 -20.01 -13.44 11.28
N LEU A 230 -20.37 -13.95 12.48
CA LEU A 230 -21.22 -15.14 12.62
C LEU A 230 -22.62 -14.93 12.03
N TRP A 231 -23.18 -13.74 12.14
CA TRP A 231 -24.49 -13.42 11.56
C TRP A 231 -24.51 -13.57 10.03
N PHE A 232 -23.43 -13.17 9.35
CA PHE A 232 -23.28 -13.33 7.90
C PHE A 232 -22.92 -14.75 7.48
N ALA A 233 -22.13 -15.46 8.28
CA ALA A 233 -21.78 -16.86 8.01
C ALA A 233 -23.00 -17.80 8.02
N MET A 234 -24.10 -17.38 8.64
CA MET A 234 -25.37 -18.10 8.68
C MET A 234 -26.31 -17.81 7.49
N GLN A 235 -25.97 -16.87 6.61
CA GLN A 235 -26.74 -16.58 5.39
C GLN A 235 -26.16 -17.35 4.20
N GLU A 236 -26.96 -18.22 3.58
CA GLU A 236 -26.53 -19.11 2.47
C GLU A 236 -26.07 -18.37 1.19
N ASP A 237 -26.31 -17.05 1.09
CA ASP A 237 -26.12 -16.28 -0.16
C ASP A 237 -24.89 -15.35 -0.17
N SER A 238 -23.91 -15.53 0.71
CA SER A 238 -22.67 -14.75 0.60
C SER A 238 -21.70 -15.37 -0.42
N MET A 239 -21.22 -14.54 -1.36
CA MET A 239 -20.18 -14.80 -2.37
C MET A 239 -18.81 -15.26 -1.80
N ALA A 240 -18.74 -15.82 -0.59
CA ALA A 240 -17.53 -16.26 0.10
C ALA A 240 -16.95 -17.60 -0.42
N HIS A 241 -17.51 -18.17 -1.49
CA HIS A 241 -17.09 -19.46 -2.04
C HIS A 241 -15.97 -19.37 -3.09
N ALA A 242 -15.51 -18.17 -3.46
CA ALA A 242 -14.63 -18.03 -4.62
C ALA A 242 -13.15 -18.44 -4.38
N GLU A 243 -12.62 -18.48 -3.14
CA GLU A 243 -11.18 -18.79 -2.91
C GLU A 243 -10.84 -19.63 -1.66
N THR A 244 -11.78 -20.35 -1.05
CA THR A 244 -11.56 -21.07 0.22
C THR A 244 -11.05 -22.51 0.10
N LYS A 245 -10.26 -22.85 -0.93
CA LYS A 245 -9.69 -24.21 -1.05
C LYS A 245 -8.66 -24.58 0.03
N PHE A 246 -8.23 -23.62 0.87
CA PHE A 246 -7.21 -23.82 1.92
C PHE A 246 -7.53 -23.11 3.26
N ALA A 247 -8.80 -22.99 3.63
CA ALA A 247 -9.22 -22.29 4.86
C ALA A 247 -9.28 -23.19 6.11
N THR A 248 -9.30 -24.51 5.95
CA THR A 248 -9.43 -25.46 7.07
C THR A 248 -8.23 -25.35 8.01
N GLY A 249 -8.50 -25.15 9.31
CA GLY A 249 -7.47 -25.03 10.36
C GLY A 249 -6.92 -23.62 10.58
N LEU A 250 -7.47 -22.60 9.91
CA LEU A 250 -7.15 -21.19 10.14
C LEU A 250 -8.25 -20.52 10.97
N CYS A 251 -7.87 -19.66 11.91
CA CYS A 251 -8.80 -18.79 12.62
C CYS A 251 -8.99 -17.45 11.90
N ALA A 252 -8.02 -17.05 11.07
CA ALA A 252 -8.09 -15.91 10.16
C ALA A 252 -7.48 -16.26 8.80
N THR A 253 -8.23 -16.02 7.71
CA THR A 253 -7.80 -16.26 6.32
C THR A 253 -7.13 -15.06 5.66
N GLY A 254 -7.23 -13.89 6.29
CA GLY A 254 -6.67 -12.62 5.88
C GLY A 254 -7.04 -11.52 6.87
N VAL A 255 -6.44 -10.33 6.71
CA VAL A 255 -6.70 -9.16 7.55
C VAL A 255 -7.05 -7.98 6.65
N GLY A 256 -8.20 -7.35 6.91
CA GLY A 256 -8.55 -6.07 6.28
C GLY A 256 -7.77 -4.91 6.90
N LEU A 257 -7.50 -3.87 6.13
CA LEU A 257 -6.82 -2.66 6.52
C LEU A 257 -7.57 -1.45 5.99
N CYS A 258 -7.86 -0.50 6.85
CA CYS A 258 -8.33 0.84 6.51
C CYS A 258 -7.30 1.83 7.02
N LEU A 259 -6.88 2.77 6.18
CA LEU A 259 -5.89 3.75 6.59
C LEU A 259 -6.04 5.12 5.97
N PHE A 260 -5.46 6.15 6.60
CA PHE A 260 -5.34 7.46 5.96
C PHE A 260 -4.40 7.37 4.75
N ALA A 261 -4.87 7.65 3.54
CA ALA A 261 -4.07 7.42 2.34
C ALA A 261 -2.88 8.39 2.19
N GLN A 262 -2.99 9.60 2.74
CA GLN A 262 -1.92 10.60 2.66
C GLN A 262 -0.77 10.32 3.66
N HIS A 263 -1.09 9.88 4.88
CA HIS A 263 -0.12 9.72 5.98
C HIS A 263 0.02 8.28 6.51
N GLU A 264 -0.77 7.36 5.96
CA GLU A 264 -0.63 5.91 6.01
C GLU A 264 -0.85 5.19 7.39
N PHE A 265 -1.97 5.44 8.12
CA PHE A 265 -2.29 4.89 9.47
C PHE A 265 -3.48 3.88 9.51
N CYS A 266 -3.38 2.71 10.17
CA CYS A 266 -4.17 1.46 9.97
C CYS A 266 -5.38 1.09 10.92
N TYR A 267 -6.37 0.25 10.46
CA TYR A 267 -7.55 -0.37 11.20
C TYR A 267 -8.14 -1.69 10.53
N CYS A 268 -8.88 -2.67 11.17
CA CYS A 268 -9.18 -4.08 10.63
C CYS A 268 -10.64 -4.72 10.48
N ASN A 269 -10.97 -5.38 9.31
CA ASN A 269 -12.23 -5.77 8.49
C ASN A 269 -13.23 -4.77 7.72
N MET A 270 -13.29 -4.75 6.37
CA MET A 270 -13.88 -3.71 5.48
C MET A 270 -15.08 -2.87 5.96
N ASP A 271 -16.34 -3.36 5.95
CA ASP A 271 -17.50 -2.50 6.31
C ASP A 271 -17.48 -2.15 7.80
N TYR A 272 -17.30 -3.17 8.65
CA TYR A 272 -17.24 -3.00 10.10
C TYR A 272 -16.08 -2.07 10.51
N ILE A 273 -14.89 -2.19 9.90
CA ILE A 273 -13.78 -1.24 10.09
C ILE A 273 -14.23 0.11 9.67
N PHE A 274 -14.68 0.21 8.42
CA PHE A 274 -14.70 1.49 7.75
C PHE A 274 -15.60 2.41 8.57
N PHE A 275 -16.74 1.88 9.01
CA PHE A 275 -17.62 2.58 9.94
C PHE A 275 -17.06 2.68 11.37
N SER A 276 -16.39 1.66 11.92
CA SER A 276 -15.72 1.79 13.24
C SER A 276 -14.65 2.88 13.27
N ALA A 277 -13.94 3.09 12.16
CA ALA A 277 -12.86 4.05 12.01
C ALA A 277 -13.39 5.44 11.65
N ILE A 278 -14.46 5.53 10.86
CA ILE A 278 -14.94 6.81 10.31
C ILE A 278 -16.09 7.44 11.06
N CYS A 279 -16.82 6.71 11.91
CA CYS A 279 -17.92 7.27 12.71
C CYS A 279 -17.55 8.58 13.45
N PRO A 280 -16.34 8.75 14.01
CA PRO A 280 -15.92 10.02 14.62
C PRO A 280 -15.73 11.19 13.63
N PHE A 281 -15.59 10.89 12.33
CA PHE A 281 -15.18 11.82 11.27
C PHE A 281 -16.28 12.09 10.22
N LEU A 282 -17.50 11.62 10.45
CA LEU A 282 -18.64 11.74 9.51
C LEU A 282 -19.08 13.18 9.18
N PHE A 283 -18.48 14.17 9.84
CA PHE A 283 -18.70 15.60 9.57
C PHE A 283 -17.79 16.15 8.47
N LEU A 284 -16.75 15.39 8.08
CA LEU A 284 -15.78 15.75 7.06
C LEU A 284 -16.21 15.18 5.70
N THR A 285 -15.69 15.78 4.62
CA THR A 285 -15.69 15.12 3.30
C THR A 285 -14.70 13.96 3.34
N VAL A 286 -15.08 12.80 2.82
CA VAL A 286 -14.28 11.58 2.87
C VAL A 286 -14.02 11.07 1.46
N VAL A 287 -12.75 10.99 1.08
CA VAL A 287 -12.33 10.32 -0.17
C VAL A 287 -11.92 8.90 0.17
N ILE A 288 -12.62 7.92 -0.40
CA ILE A 288 -12.41 6.48 -0.16
C ILE A 288 -11.70 5.89 -1.37
N SER A 289 -10.51 5.35 -1.17
CA SER A 289 -9.71 4.66 -2.17
C SER A 289 -9.79 3.16 -1.96
N TYR A 290 -10.38 2.43 -2.92
CA TYR A 290 -10.46 0.96 -2.88
C TYR A 290 -10.41 0.37 -4.28
N ASP A 291 -9.65 -0.71 -4.46
CA ASP A 291 -9.50 -1.44 -5.73
C ASP A 291 -10.83 -1.76 -6.39
N ILE A 292 -11.76 -2.31 -5.61
CA ILE A 292 -13.09 -2.68 -6.09
C ILE A 292 -14.15 -1.66 -5.66
N THR A 293 -13.79 -0.39 -5.43
CA THR A 293 -14.75 0.63 -4.95
C THR A 293 -15.99 0.73 -5.84
N CYS A 294 -15.83 0.54 -7.16
CA CYS A 294 -16.91 0.60 -8.13
C CYS A 294 -17.95 -0.51 -7.95
N GLN A 295 -17.55 -1.65 -7.38
CA GLN A 295 -18.44 -2.77 -7.03
C GLN A 295 -18.95 -2.62 -5.59
N TRP A 296 -18.04 -2.31 -4.67
CA TRP A 296 -18.32 -2.20 -3.24
C TRP A 296 -19.41 -1.16 -2.93
N LYS A 297 -19.37 0.01 -3.58
CA LYS A 297 -20.29 1.12 -3.31
C LYS A 297 -21.75 0.84 -3.71
N LEU A 298 -22.01 -0.08 -4.65
CA LEU A 298 -23.33 -0.28 -5.24
C LEU A 298 -24.38 -0.71 -4.20
N ASN A 299 -24.01 -1.64 -3.32
CA ASN A 299 -24.88 -2.15 -2.26
C ASN A 299 -24.51 -1.59 -0.88
N LEU A 300 -23.67 -0.55 -0.81
CA LEU A 300 -23.17 -0.04 0.47
C LEU A 300 -24.31 0.47 1.36
N THR A 301 -25.28 1.16 0.78
CA THR A 301 -26.45 1.69 1.51
C THR A 301 -27.26 0.58 2.17
N GLN A 302 -27.52 -0.52 1.46
CA GLN A 302 -28.21 -1.70 1.98
C GLN A 302 -27.41 -2.40 3.09
N ARG A 303 -26.08 -2.44 2.97
CA ARG A 303 -25.21 -3.05 3.98
C ARG A 303 -25.11 -2.21 5.24
N ILE A 304 -25.22 -0.88 5.15
CA ILE A 304 -25.24 0.00 6.33
C ILE A 304 -26.42 -0.35 7.24
N ASP A 305 -27.59 -0.67 6.68
CA ASP A 305 -28.78 -1.06 7.46
C ASP A 305 -28.61 -2.39 8.22
N GLN A 306 -27.60 -3.19 7.86
CA GLN A 306 -27.29 -4.48 8.49
C GLN A 306 -26.16 -4.36 9.53
N LEU A 307 -25.57 -3.18 9.70
CA LEU A 307 -24.55 -2.95 10.71
C LEU A 307 -25.16 -2.88 12.11
N PRO A 308 -24.35 -2.95 13.17
CA PRO A 308 -24.82 -2.60 14.51
C PRO A 308 -25.22 -1.12 14.58
N ASN A 309 -26.26 -0.80 15.37
CA ASN A 309 -26.79 0.56 15.51
C ASN A 309 -25.74 1.66 15.79
N HIS A 310 -24.65 1.34 16.50
CA HIS A 310 -23.59 2.31 16.82
C HIS A 310 -22.66 2.63 15.63
N LEU A 311 -22.76 1.88 14.53
CA LEU A 311 -22.03 2.07 13.27
C LEU A 311 -22.95 2.56 12.14
N HIS A 312 -24.24 2.80 12.43
CA HIS A 312 -25.17 3.32 11.43
C HIS A 312 -24.82 4.76 11.06
N VAL A 313 -24.81 5.03 9.75
CA VAL A 313 -24.57 6.36 9.19
C VAL A 313 -25.78 6.78 8.38
N PRO A 314 -26.31 8.00 8.58
CA PRO A 314 -27.41 8.49 7.76
C PRO A 314 -27.05 8.48 6.27
N LEU A 315 -27.95 7.95 5.43
CA LEU A 315 -27.73 7.87 3.97
C LEU A 315 -27.48 9.24 3.33
N THR A 316 -28.04 10.31 3.91
CA THR A 316 -27.81 11.69 3.48
C THR A 316 -26.34 12.11 3.66
N VAL A 317 -25.68 11.66 4.72
CA VAL A 317 -24.25 11.91 4.97
C VAL A 317 -23.41 11.14 3.95
N VAL A 318 -23.73 9.87 3.71
CA VAL A 318 -23.03 9.04 2.71
C VAL A 318 -23.10 9.67 1.32
N ALA A 319 -24.29 10.13 0.89
CA ALA A 319 -24.49 10.71 -0.43
C ALA A 319 -23.81 12.08 -0.61
N SER A 320 -23.71 12.88 0.46
CA SER A 320 -23.17 14.25 0.39
C SER A 320 -21.68 14.36 0.72
N SER A 321 -21.13 13.38 1.45
CA SER A 321 -19.80 13.50 2.04
C SER A 321 -18.79 12.48 1.50
N PHE A 322 -19.23 11.37 0.88
CA PHE A 322 -18.31 10.32 0.42
C PHE A 322 -18.00 10.42 -1.08
N MET A 323 -16.71 10.34 -1.40
CA MET A 323 -16.18 10.28 -2.77
C MET A 323 -15.45 8.95 -2.95
N PHE A 324 -15.69 8.26 -4.06
CA PHE A 324 -15.17 6.90 -4.27
C PHE A 324 -14.14 6.87 -5.40
N GLY A 325 -12.91 6.53 -5.08
CA GLY A 325 -11.77 6.47 -5.99
C GLY A 325 -11.13 5.07 -6.06
N ILE A 326 -10.54 4.77 -7.20
CA ILE A 326 -9.70 3.58 -7.39
C ILE A 326 -8.24 4.04 -7.32
N PRO A 327 -7.36 3.36 -6.57
CA PRO A 327 -5.95 3.74 -6.52
C PRO A 327 -5.31 3.73 -7.91
N LYS A 328 -4.36 4.64 -8.16
CA LYS A 328 -3.79 4.88 -9.50
C LYS A 328 -3.14 3.62 -10.13
N PHE A 329 -2.73 2.64 -9.32
CA PHE A 329 -2.21 1.36 -9.81
C PHE A 329 -3.28 0.48 -10.45
N HIS A 330 -4.47 0.46 -9.86
CA HIS A 330 -5.54 -0.48 -10.23
C HIS A 330 -6.43 0.11 -11.32
N VAL A 331 -6.52 1.44 -11.44
CA VAL A 331 -7.33 2.15 -12.46
C VAL A 331 -7.18 1.55 -13.88
N PRO A 332 -5.97 1.25 -14.41
CA PRO A 332 -5.81 0.68 -15.75
C PRO A 332 -6.39 -0.74 -15.94
N ALA A 333 -6.61 -1.49 -14.85
CA ALA A 333 -7.23 -2.81 -14.90
C ALA A 333 -8.76 -2.74 -15.08
N HIS A 334 -9.35 -1.55 -14.97
CA HIS A 334 -10.79 -1.32 -15.15
C HIS A 334 -11.07 -0.83 -16.58
N ALA A 335 -12.25 -1.18 -17.10
CA ALA A 335 -12.72 -0.64 -18.37
C ALA A 335 -12.80 0.90 -18.29
N ALA A 336 -12.51 1.61 -19.38
CA ALA A 336 -12.43 3.08 -19.39
C ALA A 336 -13.66 3.79 -18.80
N LEU A 337 -14.87 3.28 -19.09
CA LEU A 337 -16.14 3.79 -18.55
C LEU A 337 -16.26 3.65 -17.03
N CYS A 338 -15.59 2.68 -16.43
CA CYS A 338 -15.49 2.50 -14.98
C CYS A 338 -14.29 3.26 -14.40
N ALA A 339 -13.14 3.22 -15.07
CA ALA A 339 -11.90 3.81 -14.62
C ALA A 339 -11.97 5.34 -14.47
N ILE A 340 -12.54 6.03 -15.46
CA ILE A 340 -12.51 7.50 -15.55
C ILE A 340 -13.33 8.17 -14.42
N PRO A 341 -14.59 7.77 -14.13
CA PRO A 341 -15.35 8.36 -13.02
C PRO A 341 -14.76 8.13 -11.63
N HIS A 342 -13.92 7.10 -11.46
CA HIS A 342 -13.27 6.76 -10.19
C HIS A 342 -11.77 7.10 -10.15
N SER A 343 -11.26 7.81 -11.16
CA SER A 343 -9.85 8.16 -11.23
C SER A 343 -9.52 9.27 -10.23
N LEU A 344 -8.62 8.99 -9.28
CA LEU A 344 -8.09 10.00 -8.36
C LEU A 344 -7.37 11.15 -9.08
N ASN A 345 -6.90 10.96 -10.33
CA ASN A 345 -6.30 12.03 -11.13
C ASN A 345 -7.32 13.04 -11.67
N LEU A 346 -8.61 12.68 -11.67
CA LEU A 346 -9.70 13.47 -12.23
C LEU A 346 -10.74 13.84 -11.16
N MET A 347 -10.40 13.58 -9.90
CA MET A 347 -11.28 13.78 -8.76
C MET A 347 -10.92 15.10 -8.07
N PRO A 348 -11.79 16.13 -8.13
CA PRO A 348 -11.57 17.36 -7.40
C PRO A 348 -11.40 17.11 -5.91
N GLY A 349 -10.44 17.78 -5.28
CA GLY A 349 -10.15 17.66 -3.86
C GLY A 349 -9.34 16.42 -3.45
N ALA A 350 -8.97 15.54 -4.38
CA ALA A 350 -8.10 14.39 -4.10
C ALA A 350 -6.60 14.76 -4.14
N GLY A 351 -6.27 15.97 -4.63
CA GLY A 351 -4.89 16.41 -4.82
C GLY A 351 -4.11 15.47 -5.73
N CYS A 352 -2.87 15.17 -5.37
CA CYS A 352 -2.01 14.22 -6.08
C CYS A 352 -1.96 12.82 -5.43
N THR A 353 -2.92 12.49 -4.57
CA THR A 353 -2.96 11.22 -3.82
C THR A 353 -2.96 9.99 -4.72
N ASP A 354 -2.04 9.04 -4.49
CA ASP A 354 -1.91 7.84 -5.33
C ASP A 354 -2.84 6.67 -4.94
N GLY A 355 -3.37 6.70 -3.71
CA GLY A 355 -4.23 5.67 -3.13
C GLY A 355 -3.52 4.37 -2.73
N LYS A 356 -2.17 4.31 -2.79
CA LYS A 356 -1.38 3.07 -2.59
C LYS A 356 -0.82 2.86 -1.18
N ALA A 357 -1.09 3.78 -0.27
CA ALA A 357 -0.57 3.73 1.10
C ALA A 357 -0.80 2.39 1.82
N VAL A 358 -1.88 1.69 1.49
CA VAL A 358 -2.23 0.37 2.05
C VAL A 358 -1.20 -0.70 1.67
N GLU A 359 -0.72 -0.68 0.42
CA GLU A 359 0.28 -1.63 -0.10
C GLU A 359 1.67 -1.40 0.51
N HIS A 360 2.03 -0.14 0.76
CA HIS A 360 3.29 0.18 1.44
C HIS A 360 3.29 -0.39 2.87
N ASN A 361 2.19 -0.27 3.61
CA ASN A 361 2.06 -0.87 4.93
C ASN A 361 2.08 -2.39 4.88
N TRP A 362 1.43 -3.00 3.89
CA TRP A 362 1.49 -4.44 3.70
C TRP A 362 2.90 -4.95 3.42
N SER A 363 3.70 -4.22 2.66
CA SER A 363 5.10 -4.60 2.41
C SER A 363 5.90 -4.75 3.70
N GLU A 364 5.60 -3.97 4.75
CA GLU A 364 6.28 -4.03 6.04
C GLU A 364 5.70 -5.10 6.98
N ILE A 365 4.37 -5.23 7.04
CA ILE A 365 3.69 -6.17 7.93
C ILE A 365 3.77 -7.61 7.38
N ASN A 366 3.70 -7.81 6.06
CA ASN A 366 3.75 -9.15 5.47
C ASN A 366 5.08 -9.88 5.77
N CYS A 367 6.14 -9.16 6.15
CA CYS A 367 7.39 -9.76 6.57
C CYS A 367 7.29 -10.56 7.89
N VAL A 368 6.34 -10.24 8.77
CA VAL A 368 6.18 -10.95 10.05
C VAL A 368 5.15 -12.07 9.99
N THR A 369 4.37 -12.14 8.90
CA THR A 369 3.31 -13.12 8.67
C THR A 369 3.69 -14.53 9.13
N ASN A 370 4.80 -15.08 8.64
CA ASN A 370 5.21 -16.46 8.96
C ASN A 370 5.52 -16.64 10.44
N SER A 371 6.23 -15.68 11.06
CA SER A 371 6.57 -15.75 12.49
C SER A 371 5.36 -15.62 13.41
N THR A 372 4.31 -14.95 12.93
CA THR A 372 3.08 -14.69 13.70
C THR A 372 1.96 -15.69 13.41
N LYS A 373 2.10 -16.50 12.36
CA LYS A 373 1.05 -17.41 11.87
C LYS A 373 0.61 -18.45 12.89
N GLU A 374 1.55 -18.96 13.68
CA GLU A 374 1.31 -20.02 14.67
C GLU A 374 1.03 -19.48 16.08
N MET A 375 0.98 -18.14 16.25
CA MET A 375 0.66 -17.52 17.54
C MET A 375 -0.82 -17.74 17.89
N GLY A 376 -1.14 -17.82 19.18
CA GLY A 376 -2.53 -17.73 19.63
C GLY A 376 -3.17 -16.39 19.25
N CYS A 377 -4.49 -16.32 19.19
CA CYS A 377 -5.21 -15.17 18.65
C CYS A 377 -4.93 -13.85 19.40
N GLY A 378 -4.76 -13.91 20.73
CA GLY A 378 -4.49 -12.74 21.55
C GLY A 378 -3.07 -12.23 21.34
N ALA A 379 -2.08 -13.11 21.50
CA ALA A 379 -0.68 -12.81 21.26
C ALA A 379 -0.42 -12.34 19.82
N TRP A 380 -1.16 -12.90 18.86
CA TRP A 380 -1.12 -12.50 17.46
C TRP A 380 -1.56 -11.03 17.28
N HIS A 381 -2.73 -10.65 17.79
CA HIS A 381 -3.22 -9.26 17.74
C HIS A 381 -2.24 -8.29 18.39
N ASP A 382 -1.82 -8.60 19.63
CA ASP A 382 -0.91 -7.73 20.39
C ASP A 382 0.45 -7.55 19.69
N THR A 383 0.93 -8.59 18.99
CA THR A 383 2.18 -8.53 18.21
C THR A 383 2.03 -7.64 16.97
N ILE A 384 0.94 -7.82 16.22
CA ILE A 384 0.67 -7.01 15.02
C ILE A 384 0.38 -5.55 15.40
N ASP A 385 -0.38 -5.29 16.47
CA ASP A 385 -0.61 -3.95 17.01
C ASP A 385 0.71 -3.25 17.37
N ASN A 386 1.64 -3.99 17.99
CA ASN A 386 2.97 -3.45 18.31
C ASN A 386 3.80 -3.13 17.05
N HIS A 387 3.70 -3.92 15.99
CA HIS A 387 4.33 -3.62 14.70
C HIS A 387 3.75 -2.37 14.06
N ILE A 388 2.42 -2.30 13.92
CA ILE A 388 1.72 -1.14 13.36
C ILE A 388 2.03 0.11 14.19
N GLY A 389 2.01 0.01 15.52
CA GLY A 389 2.34 1.11 16.41
C GLY A 389 3.78 1.61 16.27
N HIS A 390 4.73 0.73 15.93
CA HIS A 390 6.08 1.15 15.60
C HIS A 390 6.15 1.85 14.23
N CYS A 391 5.49 1.30 13.21
CA CYS A 391 5.38 1.92 11.89
C CYS A 391 4.83 3.34 11.99
N ASN A 392 3.69 3.52 12.66
CA ASN A 392 3.06 4.81 12.86
C ASN A 392 3.94 5.77 13.66
N PHE A 393 4.67 5.28 14.66
CA PHE A 393 5.62 6.11 15.41
C PHE A 393 6.77 6.62 14.53
N ARG A 394 7.33 5.77 13.67
CA ARG A 394 8.37 6.21 12.72
C ARG A 394 7.83 7.24 11.73
N LYS A 395 6.60 7.05 11.24
CA LYS A 395 5.93 8.00 10.36
C LYS A 395 5.69 9.34 11.05
N LEU A 396 5.19 9.33 12.29
CA LEU A 396 4.98 10.53 13.10
C LEU A 396 6.29 11.32 13.29
N VAL A 397 7.37 10.66 13.71
CA VAL A 397 8.68 11.32 13.91
C VAL A 397 9.24 11.89 12.59
N GLY A 398 8.99 11.21 11.47
CA GLY A 398 9.42 11.65 10.14
C GLY A 398 8.49 12.64 9.44
N LEU A 399 7.31 12.93 10.01
CA LEU A 399 6.21 13.60 9.32
C LEU A 399 6.59 14.99 8.82
N GLY A 400 7.20 15.82 9.66
CA GLY A 400 7.62 17.17 9.25
C GLY A 400 8.61 17.16 8.08
N HIS A 401 9.55 16.21 8.07
CA HIS A 401 10.48 16.05 6.95
C HIS A 401 9.79 15.54 5.68
N LEU A 402 8.81 14.65 5.84
CA LEU A 402 7.99 14.16 4.73
C LEU A 402 7.19 15.30 4.08
N LEU A 403 6.41 16.04 4.87
CA LEU A 403 5.58 17.16 4.40
C LEU A 403 6.41 18.24 3.72
N HIS A 404 7.54 18.65 4.32
CA HIS A 404 8.42 19.63 3.71
C HIS A 404 8.97 19.18 2.34
N ASN A 405 9.39 17.91 2.22
CA ASN A 405 9.87 17.39 0.95
C ASN A 405 8.75 17.27 -0.09
N ARG A 406 7.54 16.88 0.34
CA ARG A 406 6.36 16.83 -0.52
C ARG A 406 6.03 18.22 -1.04
N LEU A 407 5.95 19.23 -0.18
CA LEU A 407 5.60 20.60 -0.56
C LEU A 407 6.57 21.16 -1.60
N ARG A 408 7.88 20.99 -1.37
CA ARG A 408 8.90 21.45 -2.34
C ARG A 408 8.74 20.78 -3.70
N ALA A 409 8.45 19.48 -3.72
CA ALA A 409 8.18 18.77 -4.97
C ALA A 409 6.88 19.27 -5.62
N ALA A 410 5.80 19.43 -4.84
CA ALA A 410 4.51 19.88 -5.31
C ALA A 410 4.56 21.28 -5.94
N VAL A 411 5.25 22.25 -5.33
CA VAL A 411 5.44 23.59 -5.90
C VAL A 411 6.18 23.55 -7.24
N THR A 412 7.19 22.69 -7.36
CA THR A 412 7.94 22.51 -8.60
C THR A 412 7.04 21.94 -9.70
N TRP A 413 6.24 20.92 -9.36
CA TRP A 413 5.36 20.26 -10.31
C TRP A 413 4.15 21.10 -10.70
N HIS A 414 3.56 21.82 -9.76
CA HIS A 414 2.51 22.80 -10.02
C HIS A 414 2.96 23.80 -11.08
N SER A 415 4.13 24.41 -10.91
CA SER A 415 4.70 25.37 -11.86
C SER A 415 4.88 24.75 -13.26
N HIS A 416 5.36 23.50 -13.32
CA HIS A 416 5.52 22.78 -14.59
C HIS A 416 4.18 22.50 -15.28
N HIS A 417 3.17 22.03 -14.55
CA HIS A 417 1.87 21.69 -15.13
C HIS A 417 1.06 22.91 -15.54
N CYS A 418 1.15 24.03 -14.81
CA CYS A 418 0.63 25.31 -15.27
C CYS A 418 1.26 25.72 -16.61
N ALA A 419 2.58 25.63 -16.75
CA ALA A 419 3.26 25.97 -18.00
C ALA A 419 2.86 25.06 -19.17
N VAL A 420 2.54 23.78 -18.91
CA VAL A 420 2.00 22.86 -19.93
C VAL A 420 0.59 23.27 -20.33
N LEU A 421 -0.28 23.56 -19.36
CA LEU A 421 -1.64 24.03 -19.63
C LEU A 421 -1.65 25.35 -20.41
N ASP A 422 -0.75 26.28 -20.09
CA ASP A 422 -0.61 27.55 -20.81
C ASP A 422 -0.25 27.34 -22.28
N LYS A 423 0.61 26.37 -22.60
CA LYS A 423 0.92 26.01 -23.99
C LYS A 423 -0.30 25.51 -24.75
N PHE A 424 -1.13 24.67 -24.12
CA PHE A 424 -2.39 24.26 -24.75
C PHE A 424 -3.36 25.43 -24.89
N ASN A 425 -3.48 26.28 -23.88
CA ASN A 425 -4.35 27.46 -23.91
C ASN A 425 -3.97 28.43 -25.03
N LEU A 426 -2.68 28.57 -25.36
CA LEU A 426 -2.22 29.36 -26.50
C LEU A 426 -2.53 28.71 -27.85
N ALA A 427 -2.56 27.38 -27.93
CA ALA A 427 -2.77 26.63 -29.17
C ALA A 427 -4.25 26.47 -29.57
N ILE A 428 -5.17 26.54 -28.61
CA ILE A 428 -6.62 26.33 -28.81
C ILE A 428 -7.32 27.70 -28.86
N ASN A 429 -8.38 27.87 -29.65
CA ASN A 429 -9.13 29.14 -29.68
C ASN A 429 -10.00 29.33 -28.42
N SER A 430 -10.34 30.58 -28.09
CA SER A 430 -11.08 30.89 -26.85
C SER A 430 -12.47 30.27 -26.80
N SER A 431 -13.21 30.26 -27.91
CA SER A 431 -14.58 29.71 -27.95
C SER A 431 -14.62 28.19 -27.75
N GLN A 432 -13.64 27.44 -28.27
CA GLN A 432 -13.51 26.00 -28.03
C GLN A 432 -13.18 25.73 -26.57
N ARG A 433 -12.26 26.51 -25.96
CA ARG A 433 -11.93 26.35 -24.54
C ARG A 433 -13.14 26.58 -23.63
N GLU A 434 -13.95 27.60 -23.89
CA GLU A 434 -15.18 27.85 -23.12
C GLU A 434 -16.17 26.68 -23.24
N THR A 435 -16.33 26.15 -24.45
CA THR A 435 -17.19 24.97 -24.69
C THR A 435 -16.68 23.76 -23.91
N TRP A 436 -15.39 23.46 -24.00
CA TRP A 436 -14.78 22.32 -23.32
C TRP A 436 -14.75 22.48 -21.80
N MET A 437 -14.56 23.71 -21.30
CA MET A 437 -14.65 24.02 -19.86
C MET A 437 -16.06 23.80 -19.33
N THR A 438 -17.08 24.16 -20.12
CA THR A 438 -18.48 23.90 -19.77
C THR A 438 -18.74 22.39 -19.72
N MET A 439 -18.24 21.63 -20.70
CA MET A 439 -18.35 20.16 -20.68
C MET A 439 -17.68 19.54 -19.45
N LEU A 440 -16.50 20.02 -19.05
CA LEU A 440 -15.82 19.57 -17.84
C LEU A 440 -16.64 19.84 -16.58
N THR A 441 -17.13 21.07 -16.43
CA THR A 441 -17.91 21.49 -15.26
C THR A 441 -19.20 20.68 -15.13
N VAL A 442 -19.89 20.46 -16.24
CA VAL A 442 -21.13 19.66 -16.28
C VAL A 442 -20.84 18.19 -15.93
N TRP A 443 -19.79 17.60 -16.50
CA TRP A 443 -19.41 16.23 -16.21
C TRP A 443 -18.88 16.01 -14.78
N GLU A 444 -18.23 17.03 -14.20
CA GLU A 444 -17.78 16.98 -12.82
C GLU A 444 -18.94 17.00 -11.83
N ALA A 445 -19.99 17.78 -12.13
CA ALA A 445 -21.22 17.83 -11.34
C ALA A 445 -22.07 16.57 -11.51
N ASP A 446 -22.19 16.05 -12.73
CA ASP A 446 -22.90 14.81 -13.04
C ASP A 446 -22.09 13.90 -13.97
N LYS A 447 -21.64 12.77 -13.42
CA LYS A 447 -20.85 11.77 -14.15
C LYS A 447 -21.67 11.00 -15.20
N SER A 448 -23.00 11.20 -15.26
CA SER A 448 -23.89 10.65 -16.29
C SER A 448 -23.81 11.39 -17.64
N GLU A 449 -23.32 12.63 -17.62
CA GLU A 449 -23.21 13.51 -18.78
C GLU A 449 -22.08 13.08 -19.75
N PRO A 450 -22.04 13.61 -20.99
CA PRO A 450 -21.00 13.27 -21.97
C PRO A 450 -19.59 13.48 -21.43
N ASN A 451 -18.80 12.40 -21.46
CA ASN A 451 -17.47 12.37 -20.84
C ASN A 451 -16.42 13.10 -21.69
N PRO A 452 -15.83 14.21 -21.21
CA PRO A 452 -14.84 14.99 -21.97
C PRO A 452 -13.47 14.29 -22.06
N TYR A 453 -13.25 13.23 -21.29
CA TYR A 453 -12.00 12.45 -21.26
C TYR A 453 -12.03 11.23 -22.19
N ILE A 454 -13.11 11.02 -22.95
CA ILE A 454 -13.26 9.91 -23.91
C ILE A 454 -13.54 10.48 -25.30
N THR A 455 -12.82 9.99 -26.31
CA THR A 455 -13.08 10.33 -27.71
C THR A 455 -14.37 9.66 -28.19
N THR A 456 -15.34 10.45 -28.65
CA THR A 456 -16.66 10.00 -29.12
C THR A 456 -16.64 9.31 -30.49
N GLN A 457 -15.52 9.30 -31.22
CA GLN A 457 -15.38 8.58 -32.48
C GLN A 457 -15.19 7.07 -32.22
N SER A 458 -16.29 6.34 -32.14
CA SER A 458 -16.32 4.88 -32.10
C SER A 458 -16.18 4.31 -33.52
N PHE A 459 -14.99 3.85 -33.90
CA PHE A 459 -14.83 2.98 -35.06
C PHE A 459 -15.41 1.58 -34.76
N PRO A 460 -16.07 0.90 -35.71
CA PRO A 460 -16.64 -0.41 -35.48
C PRO A 460 -15.52 -1.46 -35.27
N THR A 461 -15.64 -2.28 -34.21
CA THR A 461 -14.69 -3.36 -33.91
C THR A 461 -14.78 -4.48 -34.95
N GLU A 462 -13.71 -5.26 -35.13
CA GLU A 462 -13.66 -6.36 -36.10
C GLU A 462 -14.81 -7.36 -35.85
N ALA A 463 -15.08 -7.68 -34.59
CA ALA A 463 -16.19 -8.55 -34.20
C ALA A 463 -17.56 -7.98 -34.57
N LYS A 464 -17.75 -6.66 -34.47
CA LYS A 464 -19.00 -5.98 -34.83
C LYS A 464 -19.18 -5.92 -36.35
N VAL A 465 -18.11 -5.66 -37.09
CA VAL A 465 -18.12 -5.70 -38.58
C VAL A 465 -18.39 -7.11 -39.08
N CYS A 466 -17.71 -8.14 -38.54
CA CYS A 466 -17.99 -9.54 -38.86
C CYS A 466 -19.44 -9.94 -38.55
N SER A 467 -19.99 -9.48 -37.42
CA SER A 467 -21.38 -9.76 -37.04
C SER A 467 -22.39 -9.09 -37.98
N GLN A 468 -22.11 -7.84 -38.39
CA GLN A 468 -22.92 -7.11 -39.36
C GLN A 468 -22.90 -7.79 -40.73
N LEU A 469 -21.71 -8.13 -41.23
CA LEU A 469 -21.54 -8.84 -42.51
C LEU A 469 -22.20 -10.22 -42.51
N ALA A 470 -22.16 -10.94 -41.38
CA ALA A 470 -22.86 -12.21 -41.23
C ALA A 470 -24.40 -12.03 -41.19
N ALA A 471 -24.90 -10.94 -40.64
CA ALA A 471 -26.32 -10.60 -40.68
C ALA A 471 -26.76 -10.20 -42.09
N ASP A 472 -25.93 -9.43 -42.81
CA ASP A 472 -26.17 -9.02 -44.18
C ASP A 472 -26.18 -10.24 -45.12
N ASP A 473 -25.23 -11.17 -44.97
CA ASP A 473 -25.18 -12.44 -45.69
C ASP A 473 -26.44 -13.29 -45.46
N LYS A 474 -26.92 -13.36 -44.21
CA LYS A 474 -28.20 -14.02 -43.89
C LYS A 474 -29.39 -13.34 -44.57
N SER A 475 -29.39 -12.00 -44.62
CA SER A 475 -30.44 -11.22 -45.31
C SER A 475 -30.42 -11.40 -46.82
N VAL A 476 -29.25 -11.62 -47.42
CA VAL A 476 -29.06 -11.86 -48.86
C VAL A 476 -29.45 -13.30 -49.21
N ALA A 477 -29.12 -14.27 -48.36
CA ALA A 477 -29.58 -15.65 -48.48
C ALA A 477 -31.11 -15.76 -48.39
N ALA A 478 -31.74 -15.01 -47.49
CA ALA A 478 -33.20 -14.95 -47.35
C ALA A 478 -33.91 -14.33 -48.58
N ARG A 479 -33.20 -13.51 -49.38
CA ARG A 479 -33.69 -12.91 -50.63
C ARG A 479 -33.54 -13.81 -51.86
N GLY A 480 -33.14 -15.07 -51.69
CA GLY A 480 -33.14 -16.08 -52.75
C GLY A 480 -31.96 -16.01 -53.73
N LYS A 481 -30.89 -15.27 -53.42
CA LYS A 481 -29.65 -15.34 -54.20
C LYS A 481 -28.94 -16.67 -53.90
N LEU A 482 -28.85 -17.54 -54.91
CA LEU A 482 -28.13 -18.81 -54.83
C LEU A 482 -26.64 -18.54 -54.58
N SER A 483 -26.15 -18.93 -53.40
CA SER A 483 -24.71 -18.94 -53.10
C SER A 483 -24.04 -20.05 -53.91
N ILE A 484 -23.07 -19.68 -54.75
CA ILE A 484 -22.31 -20.61 -55.60
C ILE A 484 -21.46 -21.57 -54.75
N HIS A 485 -21.11 -21.18 -53.51
CA HIS A 485 -20.27 -21.93 -52.59
C HIS A 485 -20.97 -22.17 -51.25
N LYS A 486 -20.54 -23.22 -50.52
CA LYS A 486 -21.04 -23.59 -49.18
C LYS A 486 -20.80 -22.54 -48.09
N MET A 487 -19.89 -21.60 -48.34
CA MET A 487 -19.49 -20.54 -47.41
C MET A 487 -19.71 -19.19 -48.06
N SER A 488 -20.18 -18.20 -47.28
CA SER A 488 -20.43 -16.86 -47.78
C SER A 488 -19.12 -16.10 -48.05
N PRO A 489 -19.13 -15.07 -48.92
CA PRO A 489 -17.95 -14.25 -49.19
C PRO A 489 -17.33 -13.63 -47.92
N SER A 490 -18.15 -13.14 -46.99
CA SER A 490 -17.64 -12.60 -45.72
C SER A 490 -17.02 -13.70 -44.83
N GLY A 491 -17.62 -14.89 -44.80
CA GLY A 491 -17.09 -16.05 -44.08
C GLY A 491 -15.77 -16.56 -44.67
N PHE A 492 -15.61 -16.51 -45.99
CA PHE A 492 -14.36 -16.86 -46.68
C PHE A 492 -13.23 -15.89 -46.33
N ILE A 493 -13.49 -14.57 -46.34
CA ILE A 493 -12.49 -13.56 -45.99
C ILE A 493 -12.14 -13.64 -44.50
N ALA A 494 -13.12 -13.77 -43.60
CA ALA A 494 -12.88 -13.91 -42.16
C ALA A 494 -12.04 -15.16 -41.82
N LEU A 495 -12.31 -16.27 -42.51
CA LEU A 495 -11.49 -17.48 -42.39
C LEU A 495 -10.07 -17.27 -42.94
N GLY A 496 -9.93 -16.59 -44.09
CA GLY A 496 -8.64 -16.22 -44.67
C GLY A 496 -7.79 -15.37 -43.73
N LEU A 497 -8.40 -14.35 -43.10
CA LEU A 497 -7.76 -13.51 -42.09
C LEU A 497 -7.37 -14.30 -40.83
N SER A 498 -8.22 -15.24 -40.40
CA SER A 498 -7.92 -16.13 -39.27
C SER A 498 -6.74 -17.07 -39.56
N ILE A 499 -6.68 -17.61 -40.78
CA ILE A 499 -5.57 -18.44 -41.23
C ILE A 499 -4.28 -17.61 -41.34
N GLU A 500 -4.36 -16.38 -41.86
CA GLU A 500 -3.23 -15.43 -41.92
C GLU A 500 -2.71 -15.10 -40.51
N GLU A 501 -3.60 -14.88 -39.54
CA GLU A 501 -3.27 -14.64 -38.13
C GLU A 501 -2.55 -15.85 -37.49
N ILE A 502 -3.04 -17.07 -37.74
CA ILE A 502 -2.44 -18.32 -37.25
C ILE A 502 -1.08 -18.57 -37.90
N GLN A 503 -0.99 -18.44 -39.23
CA GLN A 503 0.27 -18.55 -39.98
C GLN A 503 1.29 -17.52 -39.51
N ARG A 504 0.86 -16.30 -39.16
CA ARG A 504 1.70 -15.25 -38.61
C ARG A 504 2.18 -15.57 -37.19
N SER A 505 1.30 -16.06 -36.30
CA SER A 505 1.71 -16.48 -34.96
C SER A 505 2.79 -17.56 -35.05
N LEU A 506 2.60 -18.53 -35.94
CA LEU A 506 3.56 -19.61 -36.20
C LEU A 506 4.88 -19.10 -36.82
N LYS A 507 4.84 -18.12 -37.74
CA LYS A 507 6.03 -17.48 -38.31
C LYS A 507 6.80 -16.62 -37.30
N LEU A 508 6.13 -16.04 -36.31
CA LEU A 508 6.78 -15.29 -35.22
C LEU A 508 7.46 -16.22 -34.21
N ASP A 509 6.91 -17.40 -34.01
CA ASP A 509 7.51 -18.44 -33.16
C ASP A 509 8.68 -19.17 -33.88
N VAL A 510 8.82 -18.99 -35.20
CA VAL A 510 9.86 -19.58 -36.06
C VAL A 510 10.49 -18.49 -36.95
N LEU A 511 11.43 -17.70 -36.43
CA LEU A 511 12.14 -16.70 -37.23
C LEU A 511 13.04 -17.35 -38.31
N ASN A 512 12.53 -17.44 -39.55
CA ASN A 512 13.08 -16.80 -40.77
C ASN A 512 12.45 -17.44 -42.02
N GLU A 513 11.64 -16.70 -42.77
CA GLU A 513 11.85 -16.39 -44.19
C GLU A 513 10.62 -15.70 -44.82
N SER A 514 10.95 -14.75 -45.67
CA SER A 514 10.09 -13.95 -46.55
C SER A 514 9.35 -14.80 -47.58
N GLN A 515 8.14 -14.37 -47.96
CA GLN A 515 7.77 -14.12 -49.37
C GLN A 515 6.33 -13.58 -49.45
N LEU A 516 6.17 -12.45 -50.13
CA LEU A 516 4.90 -11.92 -50.61
C LEU A 516 4.56 -12.59 -51.94
N GLY A 517 3.36 -13.16 -52.05
CA GLY A 517 2.75 -13.57 -53.31
C GLY A 517 1.70 -12.57 -53.75
N GLN A 518 1.79 -12.11 -55.00
CA GLN A 518 0.79 -11.26 -55.66
C GLN A 518 -0.55 -12.01 -55.82
N ARG A 519 -1.67 -11.30 -55.64
CA ARG A 519 -3.02 -11.83 -55.91
C ARG A 519 -3.62 -11.21 -57.16
N HIS A 520 -4.27 -12.08 -57.94
CA HIS A 520 -5.07 -11.75 -59.12
C HIS A 520 -6.42 -11.12 -58.75
N ALA A 521 -6.99 -10.40 -59.73
CA ALA A 521 -8.22 -9.62 -59.66
C ALA A 521 -9.41 -10.34 -59.00
N CYS A 522 -9.93 -9.74 -57.92
CA CYS A 522 -11.19 -10.10 -57.27
C CYS A 522 -12.32 -9.15 -57.68
N SER A 523 -13.58 -9.59 -57.53
CA SER A 523 -14.76 -8.75 -57.78
C SER A 523 -14.82 -7.57 -56.81
N ALA A 524 -15.40 -6.45 -57.25
CA ALA A 524 -15.46 -5.19 -56.49
C ALA A 524 -16.12 -5.34 -55.09
N ASP A 525 -17.06 -6.28 -54.93
CA ASP A 525 -17.73 -6.56 -53.65
C ASP A 525 -16.79 -7.18 -52.59
N ILE A 526 -15.79 -7.97 -53.01
CA ILE A 526 -14.83 -8.64 -52.11
C ILE A 526 -13.79 -7.64 -51.58
N CYS A 527 -13.33 -6.73 -52.45
CA CYS A 527 -12.36 -5.69 -52.07
C CYS A 527 -12.95 -4.71 -51.04
N ALA A 528 -14.24 -4.38 -51.15
CA ALA A 528 -14.92 -3.51 -50.19
C ALA A 528 -15.05 -4.17 -48.80
N ILE A 529 -15.38 -5.46 -48.76
CA ILE A 529 -15.46 -6.23 -47.50
C ILE A 529 -14.07 -6.39 -46.86
N GLU A 530 -13.04 -6.66 -47.66
CA GLU A 530 -11.65 -6.72 -47.18
C GLU A 530 -11.19 -5.36 -46.62
N SER A 531 -11.49 -4.25 -47.30
CA SER A 531 -11.15 -2.91 -46.83
C SER A 531 -11.76 -2.60 -45.46
N GLN A 532 -13.07 -2.87 -45.27
CA GLN A 532 -13.76 -2.62 -44.00
C GLN A 532 -13.21 -3.48 -42.85
N LEU A 533 -12.87 -4.75 -43.12
CA LEU A 533 -12.29 -5.64 -42.12
C LEU A 533 -10.86 -5.24 -41.76
N ARG A 534 -10.04 -4.82 -42.73
CA ARG A 534 -8.68 -4.35 -42.48
C ARG A 534 -8.68 -3.03 -41.70
N GLU A 535 -9.60 -2.11 -41.99
CA GLU A 535 -9.76 -0.86 -41.23
C GLU A 535 -10.13 -1.15 -39.77
N ALA A 536 -11.10 -2.04 -39.53
CA ALA A 536 -11.45 -2.49 -38.18
C ALA A 536 -10.28 -3.19 -37.46
N GLN A 537 -9.49 -4.00 -38.17
CA GLN A 537 -8.27 -4.63 -37.64
C GLN A 537 -7.21 -3.61 -37.24
N CYS A 538 -7.03 -2.54 -38.02
CA CYS A 538 -6.12 -1.44 -37.69
C CYS A 538 -6.57 -0.74 -36.40
N HIS A 539 -7.86 -0.42 -36.26
CA HIS A 539 -8.39 0.21 -35.06
C HIS A 539 -8.29 -0.69 -33.81
N ASP A 540 -8.65 -1.98 -33.92
CA ASP A 540 -8.53 -2.94 -32.81
C ASP A 540 -7.07 -3.19 -32.42
N ALA A 541 -6.15 -3.23 -33.40
CA ALA A 541 -4.71 -3.34 -33.14
C ALA A 541 -4.19 -2.07 -32.43
N LEU A 542 -4.56 -0.88 -32.87
CA LEU A 542 -4.19 0.37 -32.19
C LEU A 542 -4.70 0.42 -30.75
N ALA A 543 -5.96 0.06 -30.51
CA ALA A 543 -6.53 0.02 -29.16
C ALA A 543 -5.80 -0.96 -28.23
N LYS A 544 -5.46 -2.16 -28.73
CA LYS A 544 -4.64 -3.13 -27.99
C LYS A 544 -3.21 -2.64 -27.75
N LEU A 545 -2.61 -1.98 -28.75
CA LEU A 545 -1.28 -1.39 -28.65
C LEU A 545 -1.25 -0.32 -27.56
N HIS A 546 -2.26 0.56 -27.53
CA HIS A 546 -2.43 1.57 -26.49
C HIS A 546 -2.48 0.94 -25.09
N ASN A 547 -3.33 -0.06 -24.88
CA ASN A 547 -3.45 -0.72 -23.59
C ASN A 547 -2.15 -1.41 -23.16
N TYR A 548 -1.47 -2.09 -24.09
CA TYR A 548 -0.20 -2.77 -23.76
C TYR A 548 0.94 -1.78 -23.50
N LEU A 549 1.05 -0.69 -24.26
CA LEU A 549 2.03 0.36 -24.00
C LEU A 549 1.77 1.04 -22.65
N HIS A 550 0.51 1.31 -22.32
CA HIS A 550 0.11 1.89 -21.03
C HIS A 550 0.47 0.96 -19.86
N THR A 551 0.15 -0.33 -20.02
CA THR A 551 0.47 -1.37 -19.03
C THR A 551 1.98 -1.53 -18.88
N HIS A 552 2.71 -1.60 -19.98
CA HIS A 552 4.17 -1.77 -19.99
C HIS A 552 4.92 -0.60 -19.34
N ALA A 553 4.56 0.65 -19.68
CA ALA A 553 5.12 1.84 -19.04
C ALA A 553 4.84 1.84 -17.53
N HIS A 554 3.64 1.42 -17.14
CA HIS A 554 3.23 1.32 -15.74
C HIS A 554 4.04 0.27 -14.96
N PHE A 555 4.26 -0.92 -15.53
CA PHE A 555 5.06 -1.98 -14.90
C PHE A 555 6.54 -1.58 -14.73
N ILE A 556 7.14 -0.94 -15.73
CA ILE A 556 8.52 -0.43 -15.64
C ILE A 556 8.63 0.60 -14.51
N LYS A 557 7.66 1.51 -14.41
CA LYS A 557 7.63 2.50 -13.34
C LYS A 557 7.49 1.84 -11.97
N CYS A 558 6.54 0.92 -11.81
CA CYS A 558 6.33 0.20 -10.55
C CYS A 558 7.59 -0.57 -10.13
N GLN A 559 8.27 -1.22 -11.08
CA GLN A 559 9.55 -1.88 -10.84
C GLN A 559 10.59 -0.91 -10.28
N ASN A 560 10.76 0.25 -10.91
CA ASN A 560 11.77 1.23 -10.54
C ASN A 560 11.49 1.91 -9.19
N THR A 561 10.22 2.07 -8.81
CA THR A 561 9.85 2.82 -7.60
C THR A 561 9.63 1.92 -6.38
N ASN A 562 9.00 0.76 -6.58
CA ASN A 562 8.38 0.01 -5.49
C ASN A 562 9.02 -1.37 -5.28
N ILE A 563 9.73 -1.92 -6.27
CA ILE A 563 10.19 -3.32 -6.21
C ILE A 563 11.64 -3.40 -5.75
N GLN A 564 11.83 -3.94 -4.55
CA GLN A 564 13.14 -4.18 -3.96
C GLN A 564 13.42 -5.67 -3.80
N GLY A 565 14.70 -6.05 -3.93
CA GLY A 565 15.15 -7.44 -3.83
C GLY A 565 15.18 -8.19 -5.16
N GLN A 566 16.04 -9.21 -5.24
CA GLN A 566 16.37 -9.93 -6.47
C GLN A 566 15.17 -10.71 -7.04
N ARG A 567 14.48 -11.50 -6.20
CA ARG A 567 13.39 -12.37 -6.64
C ARG A 567 12.20 -11.60 -7.26
N ALA A 568 11.78 -10.53 -6.60
CA ALA A 568 10.67 -9.69 -7.07
C ALA A 568 11.03 -8.96 -8.37
N ASN A 569 12.27 -8.45 -8.48
CA ASN A 569 12.76 -7.85 -9.71
C ASN A 569 12.74 -8.81 -10.90
N THR A 570 13.18 -10.05 -10.71
CA THR A 570 13.16 -11.06 -11.78
C THR A 570 11.73 -11.36 -12.25
N CYS A 571 10.79 -11.51 -11.32
CA CYS A 571 9.38 -11.79 -11.66
C CYS A 571 8.75 -10.65 -12.46
N THR A 572 8.94 -9.40 -12.02
CA THR A 572 8.42 -8.23 -12.75
C THR A 572 9.09 -8.05 -14.11
N LYS A 573 10.39 -8.34 -14.22
CA LYS A 573 11.10 -8.33 -15.49
C LYS A 573 10.47 -9.31 -16.49
N THR A 574 10.15 -10.53 -16.05
CA THR A 574 9.44 -11.51 -16.91
C THR A 574 8.07 -11.00 -17.36
N LEU A 575 7.32 -10.30 -16.50
CA LEU A 575 6.04 -9.69 -16.89
C LEU A 575 6.22 -8.57 -17.92
N ILE A 576 7.24 -7.72 -17.75
CA ILE A 576 7.60 -6.66 -18.70
C ILE A 576 7.99 -7.27 -20.04
N ASP A 577 8.86 -8.28 -20.06
CA ASP A 577 9.32 -8.96 -21.28
C ASP A 577 8.14 -9.61 -22.04
N ASN A 578 7.20 -10.21 -21.31
CA ASN A 578 5.96 -10.75 -21.88
C ASN A 578 5.07 -9.65 -22.50
N LEU A 579 4.97 -8.48 -21.86
CA LEU A 579 4.27 -7.31 -22.40
C LEU A 579 4.98 -6.76 -23.64
N SER A 580 6.32 -6.67 -23.64
CA SER A 580 7.09 -6.26 -24.82
C SER A 580 6.84 -7.19 -26.01
N SER A 581 6.79 -8.50 -25.78
CA SER A 581 6.45 -9.48 -26.82
C SER A 581 5.04 -9.25 -27.39
N LYS A 582 4.05 -9.00 -26.53
CA LYS A 582 2.67 -8.66 -26.95
C LYS A 582 2.61 -7.37 -27.76
N ILE A 583 3.37 -6.33 -27.38
CA ILE A 583 3.48 -5.06 -28.12
C ILE A 583 3.98 -5.33 -29.54
N SER A 584 5.08 -6.07 -29.71
CA SER A 584 5.64 -6.41 -31.02
C SER A 584 4.63 -7.16 -31.91
N LYS A 585 3.86 -8.11 -31.33
CA LYS A 585 2.82 -8.85 -32.06
C LYS A 585 1.71 -7.93 -32.58
N VAL A 586 1.29 -6.95 -31.79
CA VAL A 586 0.23 -6.00 -32.16
C VAL A 586 0.71 -4.98 -33.19
N ILE A 587 1.95 -4.49 -33.07
CA ILE A 587 2.56 -3.57 -34.07
C ILE A 587 2.57 -4.22 -35.45
N GLN A 588 3.02 -5.47 -35.55
CA GLN A 588 3.03 -6.17 -36.83
C GLN A 588 1.61 -6.41 -37.38
N ARG A 589 0.64 -6.68 -36.50
CA ARG A 589 -0.77 -6.80 -36.92
C ARG A 589 -1.28 -5.50 -37.54
N TYR A 590 -0.96 -4.35 -36.94
CA TYR A 590 -1.29 -3.05 -37.51
C TYR A 590 -0.57 -2.81 -38.84
N GLN A 591 0.74 -3.03 -38.91
CA GLN A 591 1.54 -2.77 -40.12
C GLN A 591 1.06 -3.59 -41.33
N VAL A 592 0.70 -4.87 -41.12
CA VAL A 592 0.18 -5.73 -42.20
C VAL A 592 -1.23 -5.31 -42.62
N ALA A 593 -2.12 -5.03 -41.67
CA ALA A 593 -3.47 -4.56 -42.00
C ALA A 593 -3.40 -3.21 -42.74
N HIS A 594 -2.50 -2.32 -42.31
CA HIS A 594 -2.25 -1.02 -42.95
C HIS A 594 -1.62 -1.16 -44.34
N ALA A 595 -0.67 -2.09 -44.54
CA ALA A 595 -0.10 -2.36 -45.85
C ALA A 595 -1.14 -2.90 -46.85
N ALA A 596 -2.08 -3.72 -46.38
CA ALA A 596 -3.21 -4.19 -47.18
C ALA A 596 -4.21 -3.06 -47.49
N ILE A 597 -4.42 -2.12 -46.57
CA ILE A 597 -5.24 -0.92 -46.82
C ILE A 597 -4.54 0.01 -47.81
N LEU A 598 -3.23 0.24 -47.73
CA LEU A 598 -2.48 1.11 -48.66
C LEU A 598 -2.59 0.67 -50.13
N THR A 599 -2.81 -0.62 -50.39
CA THR A 599 -3.11 -1.14 -51.73
C THR A 599 -4.57 -0.92 -52.19
N LEU A 600 -5.45 -0.45 -51.29
CA LEU A 600 -6.90 -0.29 -51.48
C LEU A 600 -7.42 1.16 -51.22
N HIS A 601 -6.79 1.96 -50.33
CA HIS A 601 -7.01 3.41 -50.09
C HIS A 601 -5.94 4.03 -49.14
N GLU A 602 -5.86 5.38 -49.07
CA GLU A 602 -4.87 6.11 -48.25
C GLU A 602 -5.22 6.17 -46.73
N LEU A 603 -4.41 5.49 -45.90
CA LEU A 603 -4.25 5.77 -44.46
C LEU A 603 -2.77 6.06 -44.14
N ARG A 604 -2.54 6.74 -43.00
CA ARG A 604 -1.23 7.28 -42.61
C ARG A 604 -0.32 6.21 -41.98
N LEU A 605 0.90 6.06 -42.52
CA LEU A 605 1.91 5.09 -42.09
C LEU A 605 2.35 5.31 -40.62
N LEU A 606 2.35 4.25 -39.81
CA LEU A 606 2.89 4.25 -38.43
C LEU A 606 4.42 4.09 -38.48
N GLN A 607 5.16 5.14 -38.13
CA GLN A 607 6.62 5.15 -38.13
C GLN A 607 7.18 4.64 -36.79
N SER A 608 8.46 4.26 -36.77
CA SER A 608 9.14 3.83 -35.54
C SER A 608 9.13 4.90 -34.44
N GLU A 609 9.09 6.17 -34.84
CA GLU A 609 9.00 7.36 -34.00
C GLU A 609 7.64 7.49 -33.30
N ASP A 610 6.61 6.93 -33.93
CA ASP A 610 5.25 6.91 -33.40
C ASP A 610 5.09 5.80 -32.33
N ILE A 611 5.93 4.76 -32.35
CA ILE A 611 5.87 3.66 -31.38
C ILE A 611 6.53 4.09 -30.06
N CYS A 612 5.85 4.96 -29.33
CA CYS A 612 6.25 5.41 -28.02
C CYS A 612 5.12 5.18 -27.01
N GLY A 613 5.49 4.71 -25.82
CA GLY A 613 4.56 4.70 -24.70
C GLY A 613 4.10 6.13 -24.35
N PRO A 614 3.07 6.30 -23.52
CA PRO A 614 2.54 7.63 -23.12
C PRO A 614 3.57 8.56 -22.43
N THR A 615 4.82 8.11 -22.28
CA THR A 615 5.97 8.80 -21.71
C THR A 615 7.09 8.94 -22.75
N ALA A 616 6.95 9.84 -23.72
CA ALA A 616 8.07 10.21 -24.59
C ALA A 616 8.92 11.32 -23.95
N SER A 617 9.69 10.97 -22.91
CA SER A 617 10.99 11.60 -22.62
C SER A 617 11.80 10.72 -21.66
N ALA A 618 13.07 10.54 -22.02
CA ALA A 618 14.06 9.70 -21.37
C ALA A 618 14.32 10.04 -19.89
N SER A 619 14.64 8.99 -19.12
CA SER A 619 15.18 8.99 -17.75
C SER A 619 14.31 9.65 -16.67
N VAL A 620 13.96 8.84 -15.65
CA VAL A 620 13.41 9.35 -14.39
C VAL A 620 14.48 10.27 -13.77
N SER A 621 14.20 11.57 -13.68
CA SER A 621 15.12 12.52 -13.06
C SER A 621 15.25 12.20 -11.56
N LYS A 622 16.37 12.60 -10.95
CA LYS A 622 16.56 12.43 -9.50
C LYS A 622 15.45 13.10 -8.68
N SER A 623 14.83 14.18 -9.17
CA SER A 623 13.71 14.84 -8.48
C SER A 623 12.42 14.02 -8.55
N GLN A 624 12.19 13.30 -9.64
CA GLN A 624 11.02 12.41 -9.82
C GLN A 624 11.09 11.18 -8.92
N HIS A 625 12.26 10.54 -8.86
CA HIS A 625 12.50 9.42 -7.93
C HIS A 625 12.27 9.84 -6.47
N LYS A 626 12.59 11.10 -6.15
CA LYS A 626 12.37 11.68 -4.83
C LYS A 626 10.88 11.90 -4.55
N ALA A 627 10.11 12.46 -5.49
CA ALA A 627 8.67 12.69 -5.31
C ALA A 627 7.89 11.38 -5.07
N LEU A 628 8.19 10.33 -5.82
CA LEU A 628 7.59 8.99 -5.67
C LEU A 628 7.90 8.34 -4.32
N ARG A 629 9.16 8.44 -3.84
CA ARG A 629 9.53 7.97 -2.50
C ARG A 629 8.81 8.72 -1.38
N HIS A 630 8.36 9.94 -1.66
CA HIS A 630 7.56 10.71 -0.72
C HIS A 630 6.06 10.45 -0.89
N GLY A 631 5.59 9.59 -1.79
CA GLY A 631 4.15 9.27 -1.93
C GLY A 631 3.33 10.33 -2.68
N LEU A 632 3.97 11.21 -3.44
CA LEU A 632 3.26 12.09 -4.39
C LEU A 632 2.97 11.31 -5.67
N GLY A 633 1.70 11.26 -6.09
CA GLY A 633 1.31 10.62 -7.34
C GLY A 633 1.85 11.35 -8.58
N GLU A 634 2.06 10.62 -9.68
CA GLU A 634 2.56 11.23 -10.92
C GLU A 634 1.44 11.79 -11.80
N GLY A 635 1.61 13.03 -12.26
CA GLY A 635 0.80 13.68 -13.30
C GLY A 635 1.53 13.89 -14.63
N TYR A 636 2.60 13.15 -14.94
CA TYR A 636 3.42 13.41 -16.13
C TYR A 636 2.78 12.85 -17.41
N GLN A 637 2.34 13.70 -18.35
CA GLN A 637 2.02 13.29 -19.73
C GLN A 637 2.33 14.40 -20.76
N MET A 638 3.09 14.05 -21.78
CA MET A 638 2.96 14.59 -23.14
C MET A 638 2.86 13.38 -24.07
N THR A 639 1.77 13.30 -24.82
CA THR A 639 1.42 12.19 -25.70
C THR A 639 1.76 12.51 -27.15
N SER A 640 2.18 11.48 -27.89
CA SER A 640 2.32 11.51 -29.35
C SER A 640 0.95 11.68 -30.05
N TRP A 641 0.94 12.14 -31.30
CA TRP A 641 -0.27 12.45 -32.08
C TRP A 641 -1.21 11.24 -32.31
N ILE A 642 -0.74 10.02 -32.04
CA ILE A 642 -1.47 8.75 -32.19
C ILE A 642 -2.49 8.56 -31.05
N TRP A 643 -2.41 9.35 -29.97
CA TRP A 643 -3.27 9.28 -28.78
C TRP A 643 -4.57 10.10 -28.85
N ALA A 644 -4.81 10.81 -29.97
CA ALA A 644 -6.08 11.40 -30.46
C ALA A 644 -6.91 12.38 -29.57
N SER A 645 -7.48 13.39 -30.26
CA SER A 645 -8.35 14.50 -29.79
C SER A 645 -7.71 15.55 -28.88
N LEU A 646 -7.46 16.75 -29.44
CA LEU A 646 -6.93 17.92 -28.72
C LEU A 646 -7.77 18.32 -27.49
N CYS A 647 -9.07 18.01 -27.50
CA CYS A 647 -9.99 18.25 -26.37
C CYS A 647 -9.66 17.39 -25.14
N VAL A 648 -9.39 16.10 -25.36
CA VAL A 648 -9.11 15.14 -24.27
C VAL A 648 -7.78 15.48 -23.58
N GLU A 649 -6.76 15.83 -24.38
CA GLU A 649 -5.45 16.18 -23.82
C GLU A 649 -5.47 17.54 -23.11
N TRP A 650 -6.22 18.51 -23.62
CA TRP A 650 -6.47 19.76 -22.90
C TRP A 650 -7.20 19.53 -21.57
N ALA A 651 -8.25 18.70 -21.58
CA ALA A 651 -8.99 18.34 -20.36
C ALA A 651 -8.09 17.67 -19.30
N LYS A 652 -7.23 16.73 -19.70
CA LYS A 652 -6.24 16.14 -18.78
C LYS A 652 -5.23 17.16 -18.26
N ALA A 653 -4.77 18.07 -19.11
CA ALA A 653 -3.84 19.13 -18.69
C ALA A 653 -4.50 20.06 -17.65
N CYS A 654 -5.77 20.40 -17.82
CA CYS A 654 -6.58 21.14 -16.84
C CYS A 654 -6.65 20.39 -15.50
N ALA A 655 -7.03 19.12 -15.53
CA ALA A 655 -7.14 18.28 -14.33
C ALA A 655 -5.79 18.17 -13.59
N HIS A 656 -4.68 17.95 -14.32
CA HIS A 656 -3.36 17.87 -13.71
C HIS A 656 -2.92 19.18 -13.05
N ALA A 657 -3.13 20.33 -13.71
CA ALA A 657 -2.81 21.62 -13.13
C ALA A 657 -3.64 21.89 -11.86
N ALA A 658 -4.93 21.55 -11.88
CA ALA A 658 -5.82 21.66 -10.73
C ALA A 658 -5.36 20.77 -9.56
N CYS A 659 -5.11 19.48 -9.81
CA CYS A 659 -4.67 18.53 -8.78
C CYS A 659 -3.35 18.97 -8.10
N TRP A 660 -2.38 19.49 -8.85
CA TRP A 660 -1.14 20.01 -8.24
C TRP A 660 -1.35 21.31 -7.48
N SER A 661 -2.29 22.16 -7.92
CA SER A 661 -2.66 23.37 -7.17
C SER A 661 -3.33 23.02 -5.84
N GLU A 662 -4.22 22.03 -5.84
CA GLU A 662 -4.84 21.46 -4.64
C GLU A 662 -3.79 20.83 -3.72
N GLU A 663 -2.87 20.01 -4.27
CA GLU A 663 -1.81 19.34 -3.49
C GLU A 663 -0.93 20.33 -2.73
N VAL A 664 -0.54 21.45 -3.37
CA VAL A 664 0.24 22.50 -2.69
C VAL A 664 -0.54 23.05 -1.49
N LYS A 665 -1.82 23.38 -1.67
CA LYS A 665 -2.67 23.92 -0.60
C LYS A 665 -2.93 22.90 0.51
N LEU A 666 -3.15 21.64 0.14
CA LEU A 666 -3.30 20.53 1.09
C LEU A 666 -2.06 20.38 1.96
N LEU A 667 -0.86 20.40 1.36
CA LEU A 667 0.39 20.26 2.10
C LEU A 667 0.67 21.47 3.01
N GLU A 668 0.32 22.68 2.58
CA GLU A 668 0.39 23.87 3.42
C GLU A 668 -0.54 23.74 4.63
N GLU A 669 -1.78 23.29 4.42
CA GLU A 669 -2.76 23.06 5.48
C GLU A 669 -2.34 21.92 6.43
N GLU A 670 -1.89 20.80 5.90
CA GLU A 670 -1.35 19.67 6.67
C GLU A 670 -0.15 20.10 7.54
N MET A 671 0.70 20.98 7.02
CA MET A 671 1.80 21.56 7.82
C MET A 671 1.28 22.51 8.89
N TRP A 672 0.24 23.29 8.61
CA TRP A 672 -0.42 24.15 9.60
C TRP A 672 -1.04 23.35 10.73
N HIS A 673 -1.73 22.23 10.43
CA HIS A 673 -2.28 21.30 11.42
C HIS A 673 -1.23 20.72 12.39
N THR A 674 0.03 20.64 11.95
CA THR A 674 1.12 20.04 12.73
C THR A 674 1.92 21.02 13.60
N ASN A 675 1.70 22.33 13.45
CA ASN A 675 2.30 23.38 14.29
C ASN A 675 1.51 23.55 15.59
#